data_AF-A0A8R7QLU0-F1
#
_entry.id   AF-A0A8R7QLU0-F1
#
_cell.length_a   1.000
_cell.length_b   1.000
_cell.length_c   1.000
_cell.angle_alpha   90.00
_cell.angle_beta   90.00
_cell.angle_gamma   90.00
#
_symmetry.space_group_name_H-M   'P 1'
#
loop_
_entity.id
_entity.type
_entity.pdbx_description
1 polymer ?
#
loop_
_entity_poly.entity_id
_entity_poly.type
_entity_poly.pdbx_seq_one_letter_code
_entity_poly.pdbx_strand_id
1 'polypeptide(L)'
;MRIGKGSVGDVRVAVGKKSITAYFDKQLCSNKVSMQPKISSALDPNSRDALGLAWSKFFHANDIAGRKADCPYFRAALKITQQLGPTPIPTAKEIDGKYLDANYDEATSFLQKFKQDWKNFGVTLMCDSWIGPTGMCLINFMVYCNTRMFFLNTIDASGQTQNSDFIYRQIEKVVEEIGHEHIVQIVTDNGSNYKKACKTLIEEPKYSHIVWQPCAAHTVNLMLKDIAKFPEVDIVKSAKTICRFLHKHNNLHDNMKKNIGGELIRPNATRFGTVFMFLESYHLKKDKFREWMVSQDWKECQWSYEPGYVFSEECLSSNVWWNALEWVLGSLRPLYKAMRYADTQKQCTLSGFKKSMMLAIQRMEAHLGPTSRLYLSFMRKVCKRIDAMEEDTFMVAAAVLDPYTHYSLNLCNHTNYATALTDAIAKILDPKSALSAIDEVSKFRECQGRFGTRLAQEAAARMEPTQWWFQFGGDVPALQKCAMRICSQCVSSSGCERNWSAFALVHTKPRNRLLYDKLHKLVSVRYNLKIRAEEDQEKERDIDKEVDPSALLIDTTMFDETNPIMEWLNEDEEDPILDGADAASAVFEKIRRLNSSRKDSYVGTKANKKKRKRNHDEENEYVETDSEDDDNENEYVDNESEDDDGVSEDDEDDQQDQQETQMQVEEETQVQVEKETQASIGNLETRRSDLLGRRPRKSTASTRRFAGAWSMMLVGGLEHGSWSFFNGTRPPRPCFHGFLLELLYVVML
;
A
#
# COMPACT_ATOMS: atom_id res chain seq x y z
N MET A 1 14.47 74.03 7.93
CA MET A 1 13.93 75.25 8.60
C MET A 1 12.48 74.97 9.02
N ARG A 2 11.96 75.67 10.04
CA ARG A 2 10.52 75.65 10.47
C ARG A 2 9.64 76.22 9.32
N ILE A 3 8.31 76.11 9.20
CA ILE A 3 7.11 76.16 10.09
C ILE A 3 6.02 75.30 9.39
N GLY A 4 4.92 74.76 9.96
CA GLY A 4 4.27 74.82 11.29
C GLY A 4 2.75 75.16 11.20
N LYS A 5 1.93 74.78 12.21
CA LYS A 5 0.44 74.73 12.25
C LYS A 5 -0.17 73.47 11.58
N GLY A 6 -1.27 72.87 12.07
CA GLY A 6 -2.08 73.10 13.27
C GLY A 6 -3.17 72.00 13.44
N SER A 7 -3.86 71.97 14.59
CA SER A 7 -5.10 71.17 14.82
C SER A 7 -6.35 72.02 14.47
N VAL A 8 -7.61 71.56 14.35
CA VAL A 8 -8.39 70.35 14.73
C VAL A 8 -9.47 70.10 13.65
N GLY A 9 -9.97 68.88 13.43
CA GLY A 9 -11.28 68.68 12.74
C GLY A 9 -11.50 67.32 12.08
N ASP A 10 -12.55 66.60 12.51
CA ASP A 10 -12.94 65.23 12.12
C ASP A 10 -12.90 64.83 10.63
N VAL A 11 -12.35 63.64 10.35
CA VAL A 11 -12.80 62.76 9.25
C VAL A 11 -12.87 61.32 9.75
N ARG A 12 -14.01 60.66 9.54
CA ARG A 12 -14.23 59.24 9.85
C ARG A 12 -13.25 58.35 9.08
N VAL A 13 -12.43 57.56 9.78
CA VAL A 13 -11.68 56.45 9.16
C VAL A 13 -12.47 55.15 9.39
N ALA A 14 -12.93 54.54 8.29
CA ALA A 14 -13.56 53.24 8.34
C ALA A 14 -12.57 52.19 8.84
N VAL A 15 -12.95 51.45 9.89
CA VAL A 15 -12.18 50.29 10.36
C VAL A 15 -12.29 49.18 9.33
N GLY A 16 -11.31 49.13 8.43
CA GLY A 16 -11.24 48.08 7.41
C GLY A 16 -11.19 46.71 8.04
N LYS A 17 -12.04 45.79 7.56
CA LYS A 17 -11.97 44.37 7.89
C LYS A 17 -10.59 43.84 7.51
N LYS A 18 -9.70 43.67 8.49
CA LYS A 18 -8.48 42.88 8.30
C LYS A 18 -8.92 41.43 8.09
N SER A 19 -8.87 40.99 6.84
CA SER A 19 -8.91 39.56 6.54
C SER A 19 -7.77 38.89 7.31
N ILE A 20 -8.11 37.94 8.18
CA ILE A 20 -7.11 37.08 8.80
C ILE A 20 -6.76 36.03 7.75
N THR A 21 -5.79 36.37 6.89
CA THR A 21 -5.08 35.37 6.09
C THR A 21 -4.39 34.43 7.08
N ALA A 22 -4.89 33.20 7.17
CA ALA A 22 -4.45 32.21 8.13
C ALA A 22 -3.03 31.73 7.80
N TYR A 23 -2.02 32.39 8.37
CA TYR A 23 -0.62 31.98 8.33
C TYR A 23 -0.40 30.76 9.24
N PHE A 24 -0.78 29.56 8.79
CA PHE A 24 -0.50 28.30 9.49
C PHE A 24 0.82 27.61 9.08
N ASP A 25 1.60 28.21 8.18
CA ASP A 25 2.92 27.72 7.78
C ASP A 25 4.08 28.31 8.60
N LYS A 26 4.82 27.41 9.28
CA LYS A 26 6.20 27.50 9.82
C LYS A 26 6.62 28.65 10.76
N GLN A 27 6.23 29.90 10.54
CA GLN A 27 6.82 31.05 11.28
C GLN A 27 6.55 31.01 12.80
N LEU A 28 5.49 30.34 13.27
CA LEU A 28 5.19 30.17 14.69
C LEU A 28 6.01 29.06 15.40
N CYS A 29 6.76 28.25 14.64
CA CYS A 29 7.71 27.29 15.20
C CYS A 29 9.16 27.74 15.06
N SER A 30 9.55 28.39 13.96
CA SER A 30 10.94 28.82 13.74
C SER A 30 11.29 30.17 14.34
N ASN A 31 10.34 31.10 14.49
CA ASN A 31 10.64 32.39 15.09
C ASN A 31 10.87 32.24 16.61
N LYS A 32 12.11 32.50 17.05
CA LYS A 32 12.40 32.94 18.42
C LYS A 32 11.81 34.35 18.66
N VAL A 33 10.48 34.48 18.63
CA VAL A 33 9.82 35.67 19.19
C VAL A 33 9.96 35.59 20.70
N SER A 34 10.82 36.41 21.28
CA SER A 34 11.00 36.48 22.72
C SER A 34 9.79 37.10 23.40
N MET A 35 8.78 36.29 23.67
CA MET A 35 7.82 36.60 24.72
C MET A 35 8.54 36.44 26.06
N GLN A 36 8.61 37.51 26.85
CA GLN A 36 8.81 37.31 28.29
C GLN A 36 7.58 36.56 28.81
N PRO A 37 7.71 35.34 29.35
CA PRO A 37 6.63 34.75 30.15
C PRO A 37 6.28 35.72 31.29
N LYS A 38 5.02 35.70 31.76
CA LYS A 38 4.70 36.40 33.01
C LYS A 38 5.67 35.90 34.07
N ILE A 39 6.34 36.83 34.76
CA ILE A 39 7.40 36.50 35.73
C ILE A 39 6.91 35.46 36.75
N SER A 40 5.64 35.55 37.16
CA SER A 40 4.98 34.58 38.04
C SER A 40 4.89 33.15 37.46
N SER A 41 4.63 32.96 36.16
CA SER A 41 4.53 31.62 35.55
C SER A 41 5.89 31.05 35.14
N ALA A 42 6.91 31.90 34.96
CA ALA A 42 8.28 31.47 34.72
C ALA A 42 9.00 31.00 36.00
N LEU A 43 8.55 31.52 37.15
CA LEU A 43 9.10 31.23 38.48
C LEU A 43 8.26 30.20 39.26
N ASP A 44 7.10 29.77 38.75
CA ASP A 44 6.30 28.70 39.36
C ASP A 44 6.74 27.32 38.81
N PRO A 45 7.44 26.49 39.62
CA PRO A 45 7.88 25.16 39.20
C PRO A 45 6.70 24.21 38.90
N ASN A 46 5.51 24.46 39.46
CA ASN A 46 4.34 23.59 39.31
C ASN A 46 3.53 23.89 38.03
N SER A 47 3.83 24.98 37.33
CA SER A 47 3.08 25.44 36.16
C SER A 47 3.04 24.41 35.03
N ARG A 48 4.13 23.66 34.85
CA ARG A 48 4.22 22.53 33.89
C ARG A 48 3.28 21.38 34.28
N ASP A 49 3.25 21.02 35.56
CA ASP A 49 2.52 19.86 36.04
C ASP A 49 1.01 20.12 36.07
N ALA A 50 0.61 21.35 36.43
CA ALA A 50 -0.77 21.80 36.30
C ALA A 50 -1.28 21.74 34.84
N LEU A 51 -0.44 22.15 33.88
CA LEU A 51 -0.75 22.08 32.45
C LEU A 51 -0.82 20.63 31.95
N GLY A 52 0.15 19.80 32.34
CA GLY A 52 0.18 18.37 32.00
C GLY A 52 -1.04 17.62 32.53
N LEU A 53 -1.44 17.87 33.78
CA LEU A 53 -2.62 17.28 34.40
C LEU A 53 -3.92 17.74 33.72
N ALA A 54 -4.01 19.01 33.30
CA ALA A 54 -5.17 19.51 32.56
C ALA A 54 -5.30 18.85 31.18
N TRP A 55 -4.18 18.70 30.45
CA TRP A 55 -4.18 18.02 29.15
C TRP A 55 -4.47 16.53 29.30
N SER A 56 -3.86 15.83 30.27
CA SER A 56 -4.07 14.39 30.46
C SER A 56 -5.54 14.07 30.71
N LYS A 57 -6.27 14.92 31.46
CA LYS A 57 -7.73 14.78 31.63
C LYS A 57 -8.50 14.83 30.31
N PHE A 58 -8.23 15.81 29.45
CA PHE A 58 -8.89 15.89 28.13
C PHE A 58 -8.54 14.67 27.26
N PHE A 59 -7.27 14.26 27.25
CA PHE A 59 -6.81 13.15 26.44
C PHE A 59 -7.42 11.81 26.88
N HIS A 60 -7.35 11.50 28.18
CA HIS A 60 -7.88 10.25 28.72
C HIS A 60 -9.42 10.18 28.69
N ALA A 61 -10.12 11.32 28.80
CA ALA A 61 -11.58 11.36 28.74
C ALA A 61 -12.17 11.27 27.31
N ASN A 62 -11.33 11.26 26.27
CA ASN A 62 -11.73 11.20 24.86
C ASN A 62 -10.92 10.14 24.08
N ASP A 63 -10.33 9.17 24.78
CA ASP A 63 -9.52 8.07 24.22
C ASP A 63 -8.36 8.52 23.31
N ILE A 64 -7.85 9.73 23.51
CA ILE A 64 -6.76 10.30 22.75
C ILE A 64 -5.43 9.82 23.36
N ALA A 65 -4.75 8.92 22.67
CA ALA A 65 -3.41 8.46 23.08
C ALA A 65 -2.45 9.64 23.32
N GLY A 66 -1.76 9.64 24.46
CA GLY A 66 -0.88 10.74 24.91
C GLY A 66 0.16 11.19 23.88
N ARG A 67 0.62 10.28 22.99
CA ARG A 67 1.51 10.59 21.85
C ARG A 67 0.98 11.70 20.92
N LYS A 68 -0.34 11.96 20.91
CA LYS A 68 -0.94 13.04 20.13
C LYS A 68 -0.64 14.44 20.70
N ALA A 69 -0.16 14.57 21.95
CA ALA A 69 0.32 15.83 22.51
C ALA A 69 1.64 16.30 21.83
N ASP A 70 2.37 15.38 21.19
CA ASP A 70 3.54 15.69 20.39
C ASP A 70 3.21 16.09 18.94
N CYS A 71 1.93 16.05 18.55
CA CYS A 71 1.48 16.48 17.23
C CYS A 71 1.82 17.97 17.01
N PRO A 72 2.43 18.34 15.86
CA PRO A 72 2.79 19.74 15.59
C PRO A 72 1.56 20.66 15.57
N TYR A 73 0.42 20.18 15.07
CA TYR A 73 -0.83 20.95 15.05
C TYR A 73 -1.39 21.20 16.46
N PHE A 74 -1.32 20.23 17.36
CA PHE A 74 -1.73 20.41 18.76
C PHE A 74 -0.84 21.44 19.47
N ARG A 75 0.49 21.31 19.32
CA ARG A 75 1.47 22.28 19.85
C ARG A 75 1.27 23.68 19.25
N ALA A 76 0.94 23.80 17.97
CA ALA A 76 0.66 25.07 17.31
C ALA A 76 -0.65 25.72 17.82
N ALA A 77 -1.73 24.94 17.95
CA ALA A 77 -3.01 25.42 18.50
C ALA A 77 -2.86 25.96 19.92
N LEU A 78 -2.06 25.29 20.76
CA LEU A 78 -1.73 25.75 22.12
C LEU A 78 -0.92 27.05 22.13
N LYS A 79 0.12 27.17 21.29
CA LYS A 79 0.89 28.41 21.13
C LYS A 79 -0.01 29.59 20.74
N ILE A 80 -0.91 29.39 19.78
CA ILE A 80 -1.86 30.41 19.32
C ILE A 80 -2.83 30.77 20.46
N THR A 81 -3.36 29.79 21.19
CA THR A 81 -4.24 30.03 22.35
C THR A 81 -3.54 30.87 23.43
N GLN A 82 -2.26 30.58 23.71
CA GLN A 82 -1.44 31.36 24.64
C GLN A 82 -1.16 32.79 24.15
N GLN A 83 -0.99 32.99 22.84
CA GLN A 83 -0.77 34.31 22.23
C GLN A 83 -2.02 35.19 22.22
N LEU A 84 -3.19 34.60 21.94
CA LEU A 84 -4.47 35.33 21.89
C LEU A 84 -5.01 35.67 23.28
N GLY A 85 -4.69 34.85 24.30
CA GLY A 85 -5.22 35.03 25.64
C GLY A 85 -6.72 34.73 25.72
N PRO A 86 -7.48 35.34 26.66
CA PRO A 86 -8.90 35.05 26.86
C PRO A 86 -9.74 35.37 25.61
N THR A 87 -10.10 34.32 24.86
CA THR A 87 -10.84 34.38 23.59
C THR A 87 -11.97 33.35 23.64
N PRO A 88 -13.16 33.61 23.08
CA PRO A 88 -14.23 32.62 22.98
C PRO A 88 -13.74 31.34 22.28
N ILE A 89 -13.98 30.19 22.92
CA ILE A 89 -13.55 28.89 22.40
C ILE A 89 -14.52 28.43 21.29
N PRO A 90 -14.03 27.97 20.12
CA PRO A 90 -14.87 27.42 19.07
C PRO A 90 -15.78 26.27 19.53
N THR A 91 -17.00 26.24 19.04
CA THR A 91 -17.92 25.10 19.26
C THR A 91 -17.58 23.92 18.36
N ALA A 92 -17.98 22.70 18.76
CA ALA A 92 -17.81 21.50 17.94
C ALA A 92 -18.42 21.65 16.53
N LYS A 93 -19.60 22.28 16.41
CA LYS A 93 -20.26 22.54 15.11
C LYS A 93 -19.44 23.47 14.20
N GLU A 94 -18.66 24.38 14.76
CA GLU A 94 -17.77 25.25 13.97
C GLU A 94 -16.50 24.52 13.54
N ILE A 95 -15.93 23.70 14.43
CA ILE A 95 -14.76 22.85 14.13
C ILE A 95 -15.10 21.89 12.99
N ASP A 96 -16.21 21.15 13.13
CA ASP A 96 -16.67 20.10 12.22
C ASP A 96 -17.52 20.65 11.04
N GLY A 97 -17.42 21.97 10.80
CA GLY A 97 -18.13 22.74 9.78
C GLY A 97 -17.20 23.79 9.16
N LYS A 98 -17.40 25.09 9.46
CA LYS A 98 -16.66 26.19 8.82
C LYS A 98 -15.13 26.07 8.88
N TYR A 99 -14.57 25.47 9.94
CA TYR A 99 -13.12 25.25 10.04
C TYR A 99 -12.66 23.98 9.32
N LEU A 100 -13.50 22.95 9.21
CA LEU A 100 -13.26 21.80 8.33
C LEU A 100 -13.22 22.25 6.87
N ASP A 101 -14.18 23.07 6.44
CA ASP A 101 -14.21 23.66 5.10
C ASP A 101 -12.94 24.50 4.83
N ALA A 102 -12.56 25.39 5.76
CA ALA A 102 -11.34 26.19 5.61
C ALA A 102 -10.05 25.34 5.54
N ASN A 103 -9.95 24.25 6.32
CA ASN A 103 -8.82 23.32 6.24
C ASN A 103 -8.80 22.55 4.92
N TYR A 104 -9.98 22.21 4.37
CA TYR A 104 -10.10 21.56 3.07
C TYR A 104 -9.67 22.51 1.94
N ASP A 105 -10.16 23.76 1.95
CA ASP A 105 -9.76 24.80 1.01
C ASP A 105 -8.25 25.12 1.09
N GLU A 106 -7.65 25.09 2.28
CA GLU A 106 -6.19 25.20 2.44
C GLU A 106 -5.46 24.01 1.81
N ALA A 107 -5.91 22.78 2.05
CA ALA A 107 -5.33 21.58 1.47
C ALA A 107 -5.42 21.58 -0.07
N THR A 108 -6.56 21.97 -0.64
CA THR A 108 -6.74 22.16 -2.08
C THR A 108 -5.84 23.27 -2.61
N SER A 109 -5.72 24.40 -1.90
CA SER A 109 -4.83 25.51 -2.27
C SER A 109 -3.34 25.11 -2.24
N PHE A 110 -2.96 24.20 -1.35
CA PHE A 110 -1.61 23.64 -1.30
C PHE A 110 -1.37 22.64 -2.43
N LEU A 111 -2.36 21.79 -2.76
CA LEU A 111 -2.32 20.92 -3.94
C LEU A 111 -2.11 21.73 -5.23
N GLN A 112 -2.76 22.90 -5.38
CA GLN A 112 -2.56 23.78 -6.54
C GLN A 112 -1.12 24.32 -6.67
N LYS A 113 -0.40 24.53 -5.55
CA LYS A 113 1.04 24.85 -5.59
C LYS A 113 1.84 23.64 -6.05
N PHE A 114 1.50 22.44 -5.58
CA PHE A 114 2.14 21.19 -5.97
C PHE A 114 1.91 20.83 -7.45
N LYS A 115 0.77 21.20 -8.05
CA LYS A 115 0.52 21.03 -9.50
C LYS A 115 1.57 21.70 -10.39
N GLN A 116 2.33 22.69 -9.88
CA GLN A 116 3.41 23.35 -10.63
C GLN A 116 4.61 22.42 -10.89
N ASP A 117 4.86 21.46 -9.99
CA ASP A 117 5.95 20.49 -10.11
C ASP A 117 5.67 19.43 -11.19
N TRP A 118 4.39 19.15 -11.48
CA TRP A 118 3.93 18.10 -12.40
C TRP A 118 4.47 18.24 -13.82
N LYS A 119 4.72 19.47 -14.29
CA LYS A 119 5.30 19.71 -15.61
C LYS A 119 6.74 19.21 -15.71
N ASN A 120 7.51 19.36 -14.63
CA ASN A 120 8.95 19.08 -14.60
C ASN A 120 9.23 17.62 -14.22
N PHE A 121 8.49 17.10 -13.23
CA PHE A 121 8.71 15.78 -12.65
C PHE A 121 7.66 14.75 -13.08
N GLY A 122 6.48 15.18 -13.55
CA GLY A 122 5.40 14.25 -13.87
C GLY A 122 4.81 13.56 -12.63
N VAL A 123 3.74 12.80 -12.85
CA VAL A 123 2.89 12.25 -11.78
C VAL A 123 2.73 10.75 -11.93
N THR A 124 2.84 10.04 -10.80
CA THR A 124 2.29 8.70 -10.63
C THR A 124 0.89 8.82 -10.08
N LEU A 125 -0.11 8.34 -10.83
CA LEU A 125 -1.47 8.16 -10.34
C LEU A 125 -1.57 6.80 -9.65
N MET A 126 -1.94 6.77 -8.38
CA MET A 126 -2.25 5.54 -7.64
C MET A 126 -3.76 5.41 -7.49
N CYS A 127 -4.27 4.20 -7.71
CA CYS A 127 -5.67 3.87 -7.51
C CYS A 127 -5.79 2.54 -6.75
N ASP A 128 -6.71 2.47 -5.79
CA ASP A 128 -6.96 1.27 -5.00
C ASP A 128 -8.39 1.25 -4.45
N SER A 129 -8.97 0.06 -4.27
CA SER A 129 -10.34 -0.14 -3.77
C SER A 129 -10.36 -0.68 -2.35
N TRP A 130 -11.41 -0.36 -1.60
CA TRP A 130 -11.67 -0.96 -0.29
C TRP A 130 -13.15 -1.01 0.02
N ILE A 131 -13.59 -2.18 0.48
CA ILE A 131 -14.92 -2.38 1.07
C ILE A 131 -14.75 -2.29 2.59
N GLY A 132 -15.46 -1.35 3.21
CA GLY A 132 -15.41 -1.15 4.65
C GLY A 132 -16.32 -2.10 5.43
N PRO A 133 -16.16 -2.17 6.77
CA PRO A 133 -16.98 -3.01 7.65
C PRO A 133 -18.49 -2.70 7.67
N THR A 134 -18.92 -1.68 6.91
CA THR A 134 -20.32 -1.25 6.75
C THR A 134 -20.85 -1.52 5.34
N GLY A 135 -20.14 -2.32 4.53
CA GLY A 135 -20.45 -2.58 3.12
C GLY A 135 -20.14 -1.42 2.16
N MET A 136 -19.78 -0.24 2.69
CA MET A 136 -19.42 0.93 1.88
C MET A 136 -18.15 0.66 1.07
N CYS A 137 -18.26 0.77 -0.25
CA CYS A 137 -17.20 0.44 -1.19
C CYS A 137 -16.59 1.72 -1.78
N LEU A 138 -15.30 1.94 -1.58
CA LEU A 138 -14.62 3.20 -1.90
C LEU A 138 -13.44 2.95 -2.84
N ILE A 139 -13.28 3.82 -3.84
CA ILE A 139 -12.09 3.84 -4.72
C ILE A 139 -11.29 5.11 -4.40
N ASN A 140 -10.05 4.93 -3.92
CA ASN A 140 -9.15 6.02 -3.56
C ASN A 140 -8.22 6.37 -4.71
N PHE A 141 -8.14 7.67 -5.02
CA PHE A 141 -7.19 8.24 -5.98
C PHE A 141 -6.15 9.10 -5.26
N MET A 142 -4.89 8.80 -5.50
CA MET A 142 -3.77 9.49 -4.91
C MET A 142 -2.73 9.82 -5.97
N VAL A 143 -2.00 10.91 -5.78
CA VAL A 143 -0.93 11.32 -6.70
C VAL A 143 0.41 11.36 -5.98
N TYR A 144 1.47 10.92 -6.67
CA TYR A 144 2.84 11.03 -6.21
C TYR A 144 3.68 11.75 -7.25
N CYS A 145 4.47 12.73 -6.81
CA CYS A 145 5.38 13.50 -7.66
C CYS A 145 6.49 14.09 -6.76
N ASN A 146 7.75 13.95 -7.18
CA ASN A 146 8.90 14.63 -6.55
C ASN A 146 8.95 14.49 -5.01
N THR A 147 9.10 13.26 -4.50
CA THR A 147 9.15 12.92 -3.06
C THR A 147 7.89 13.20 -2.23
N ARG A 148 6.79 13.67 -2.83
CA ARG A 148 5.53 13.94 -2.11
C ARG A 148 4.38 13.11 -2.65
N MET A 149 3.50 12.72 -1.72
CA MET A 149 2.24 12.07 -1.98
C MET A 149 1.10 13.00 -1.58
N PHE A 150 -0.01 12.99 -2.32
CA PHE A 150 -1.24 13.69 -1.95
C PHE A 150 -2.45 12.79 -2.13
N PHE A 151 -3.39 12.92 -1.20
CA PHE A 151 -4.74 12.44 -1.43
C PHE A 151 -5.44 13.39 -2.42
N LEU A 152 -5.89 12.86 -3.56
CA LEU A 152 -6.54 13.63 -4.60
C LEU A 152 -8.07 13.59 -4.44
N ASN A 153 -8.64 12.38 -4.44
CA ASN A 153 -10.09 12.18 -4.40
C ASN A 153 -10.43 10.76 -3.89
N THR A 154 -11.67 10.56 -3.47
CA THR A 154 -12.29 9.22 -3.33
C THR A 154 -13.56 9.20 -4.19
N ILE A 155 -13.97 8.01 -4.62
CA ILE A 155 -15.26 7.78 -5.26
C ILE A 155 -16.02 6.74 -4.45
N ASP A 156 -17.29 7.02 -4.13
CA ASP A 156 -18.23 6.02 -3.64
C ASP A 156 -18.62 5.08 -4.81
N ALA A 157 -18.33 3.80 -4.63
CA ALA A 157 -18.68 2.71 -5.54
C ALA A 157 -19.65 1.72 -4.88
N SER A 158 -20.28 2.10 -3.76
CA SER A 158 -21.31 1.29 -3.10
C SER A 158 -22.48 1.02 -4.05
N GLY A 159 -22.93 -0.24 -4.13
CA GLY A 159 -23.96 -0.67 -5.07
C GLY A 159 -23.55 -0.64 -6.55
N GLN A 160 -22.24 -0.57 -6.87
CA GLN A 160 -21.72 -0.69 -8.23
C GLN A 160 -20.84 -1.94 -8.37
N THR A 161 -21.08 -2.73 -9.41
CA THR A 161 -20.17 -3.83 -9.77
C THR A 161 -18.84 -3.27 -10.27
N GLN A 162 -17.75 -3.52 -9.55
CA GLN A 162 -16.41 -3.03 -9.89
C GLN A 162 -15.74 -3.83 -11.03
N ASN A 163 -16.42 -3.93 -12.17
CA ASN A 163 -15.86 -4.51 -13.38
C ASN A 163 -14.82 -3.57 -14.02
N SER A 164 -14.08 -4.09 -15.02
CA SER A 164 -13.04 -3.32 -15.74
C SER A 164 -13.54 -1.99 -16.30
N ASP A 165 -14.78 -1.95 -16.78
CA ASP A 165 -15.32 -0.84 -17.55
C ASP A 165 -15.75 0.30 -16.62
N PHE A 166 -16.29 -0.03 -15.44
CA PHE A 166 -16.55 0.94 -14.39
C PHE A 166 -15.25 1.56 -13.89
N ILE A 167 -14.25 0.73 -13.55
CA ILE A 167 -12.94 1.19 -13.05
C ILE A 167 -12.26 2.08 -14.10
N TYR A 168 -12.24 1.66 -15.37
CA TYR A 168 -11.71 2.44 -16.49
C TYR A 168 -12.33 3.84 -16.54
N ARG A 169 -13.66 3.96 -16.51
CA ARG A 169 -14.36 5.27 -16.55
C ARG A 169 -14.05 6.15 -15.33
N GLN A 170 -13.72 5.57 -14.18
CA GLN A 170 -13.31 6.39 -13.02
C GLN A 170 -11.86 6.85 -13.14
N ILE A 171 -10.95 5.97 -13.61
CA ILE A 171 -9.55 6.32 -13.86
C ILE A 171 -9.45 7.39 -14.95
N GLU A 172 -10.19 7.25 -16.06
CA GLU A 172 -10.21 8.20 -17.17
C GLU A 172 -10.57 9.62 -16.70
N LYS A 173 -11.65 9.79 -15.92
CA LYS A 173 -12.04 11.10 -15.36
C LYS A 173 -10.92 11.75 -14.55
N VAL A 174 -10.20 10.97 -13.76
CA VAL A 174 -9.10 11.46 -12.92
C VAL A 174 -7.85 11.77 -13.75
N VAL A 175 -7.60 11.00 -14.81
CA VAL A 175 -6.56 11.27 -15.82
C VAL A 175 -6.82 12.61 -16.51
N GLU A 176 -8.07 12.88 -16.90
CA GLU A 176 -8.46 14.16 -17.49
C GLU A 176 -8.41 15.33 -16.49
N GLU A 177 -8.75 15.12 -15.22
CA GLU A 177 -8.66 16.15 -14.16
C GLU A 177 -7.20 16.55 -13.84
N ILE A 178 -6.27 15.61 -13.98
CA ILE A 178 -4.83 15.83 -13.81
C ILE A 178 -4.21 16.47 -15.07
N GLY A 179 -4.76 16.17 -16.25
CA GLY A 179 -4.13 16.39 -17.54
C GLY A 179 -3.18 15.23 -17.86
N HIS A 180 -3.51 14.44 -18.89
CA HIS A 180 -2.79 13.22 -19.22
C HIS A 180 -1.29 13.45 -19.50
N GLU A 181 -0.90 14.63 -20.00
CA GLU A 181 0.49 15.03 -20.25
C GLU A 181 1.35 15.12 -18.98
N HIS A 182 0.73 15.28 -17.82
CA HIS A 182 1.42 15.27 -16.53
C HIS A 182 1.66 13.85 -16.01
N ILE A 183 0.84 12.88 -16.40
CA ILE A 183 0.95 11.50 -15.91
C ILE A 183 2.10 10.80 -16.63
N VAL A 184 2.97 10.18 -15.83
CA VAL A 184 4.04 9.29 -16.31
C VAL A 184 3.57 7.84 -16.22
N GLN A 185 2.91 7.48 -15.12
CA GLN A 185 2.47 6.11 -14.89
C GLN A 185 1.24 6.01 -13.99
N ILE A 186 0.55 4.89 -14.09
CA ILE A 186 -0.55 4.48 -13.20
C ILE A 186 -0.10 3.24 -12.40
N VAL A 187 -0.32 3.25 -11.09
CA VAL A 187 -0.01 2.14 -10.19
C VAL A 187 -1.28 1.69 -9.48
N THR A 188 -1.63 0.43 -9.66
CA THR A 188 -2.78 -0.21 -8.98
C THR A 188 -2.33 -1.43 -8.21
N ASP A 189 -3.24 -2.04 -7.46
CA ASP A 189 -3.08 -3.41 -7.02
C ASP A 189 -3.01 -4.39 -8.23
N ASN A 190 -2.90 -5.68 -7.94
CA ASN A 190 -2.80 -6.73 -8.95
C ASN A 190 -4.17 -7.30 -9.37
N GLY A 191 -5.28 -6.66 -8.99
CA GLY A 191 -6.64 -7.06 -9.32
C GLY A 191 -6.87 -7.16 -10.83
N SER A 192 -7.56 -8.22 -11.25
CA SER A 192 -7.84 -8.49 -12.67
C SER A 192 -8.59 -7.34 -13.34
N ASN A 193 -9.60 -6.78 -12.67
CA ASN A 193 -10.40 -5.68 -13.18
C ASN A 193 -9.58 -4.38 -13.31
N TYR A 194 -8.73 -4.07 -12.33
CA TYR A 194 -7.79 -2.94 -12.38
C TYR A 194 -6.75 -3.08 -13.49
N LYS A 195 -6.12 -4.25 -13.61
CA LYS A 195 -5.17 -4.58 -14.68
C LYS A 195 -5.80 -4.42 -16.06
N LYS A 196 -7.01 -4.95 -16.26
CA LYS A 196 -7.73 -4.85 -17.53
C LYS A 196 -8.10 -3.39 -17.84
N ALA A 197 -8.68 -2.68 -16.89
CA ALA A 197 -9.03 -1.26 -17.02
C ALA A 197 -7.83 -0.38 -17.43
N CYS A 198 -6.70 -0.55 -16.75
CA CYS A 198 -5.50 0.24 -17.03
C CYS A 198 -4.84 -0.16 -18.35
N LYS A 199 -4.86 -1.44 -18.74
CA LYS A 199 -4.37 -1.87 -20.06
C LYS A 199 -5.20 -1.27 -21.20
N THR A 200 -6.52 -1.32 -21.12
CA THR A 200 -7.41 -0.69 -22.11
C THR A 200 -7.18 0.82 -22.22
N LEU A 201 -6.92 1.51 -21.10
CA LEU A 201 -6.60 2.94 -21.11
C LEU A 201 -5.29 3.23 -21.88
N ILE A 202 -4.19 2.51 -21.61
CA ILE A 202 -2.89 2.80 -22.26
C ILE A 202 -2.82 2.34 -23.73
N GLU A 203 -3.77 1.52 -24.19
CA GLU A 203 -3.96 1.17 -25.60
C GLU A 203 -4.56 2.32 -26.43
N GLU A 204 -5.20 3.31 -25.79
CA GLU A 204 -5.70 4.48 -26.49
C GLU A 204 -4.56 5.38 -26.98
N PRO A 205 -4.57 5.84 -28.26
CA PRO A 205 -3.52 6.70 -28.79
C PRO A 205 -3.26 7.97 -27.97
N LYS A 206 -4.29 8.51 -27.33
CA LYS A 206 -4.24 9.71 -26.46
C LYS A 206 -3.43 9.50 -25.17
N TYR A 207 -3.42 8.28 -24.64
CA TYR A 207 -2.77 7.93 -23.38
C TYR A 207 -1.51 7.04 -23.58
N SER A 208 -1.11 6.83 -24.83
CA SER A 208 0.00 5.95 -25.24
C SER A 208 1.37 6.26 -24.63
N HIS A 209 1.59 7.46 -24.11
CA HIS A 209 2.80 7.86 -23.36
C HIS A 209 2.81 7.41 -21.90
N ILE A 210 1.65 6.99 -21.36
CA ILE A 210 1.49 6.50 -19.98
C ILE A 210 1.84 5.01 -19.94
N VAL A 211 2.44 4.55 -18.83
CA VAL A 211 2.56 3.11 -18.50
C VAL A 211 1.67 2.76 -17.32
N TRP A 212 1.15 1.53 -17.32
CA TRP A 212 0.61 0.91 -16.11
C TRP A 212 1.65 -0.02 -15.52
N GLN A 213 1.80 -0.03 -14.20
CA GLN A 213 2.56 -1.06 -13.50
C GLN A 213 1.78 -1.62 -12.29
N PRO A 214 1.90 -2.93 -12.02
CA PRO A 214 1.40 -3.51 -10.78
C PRO A 214 2.15 -2.95 -9.55
N CYS A 215 1.46 -2.82 -8.43
CA CYS A 215 2.06 -2.37 -7.16
C CYS A 215 3.20 -3.30 -6.74
N ALA A 216 4.42 -2.77 -6.67
CA ALA A 216 5.62 -3.55 -6.36
C ALA A 216 5.61 -4.08 -4.93
N ALA A 217 5.15 -3.30 -3.95
CA ALA A 217 5.04 -3.77 -2.56
C ALA A 217 4.06 -4.96 -2.44
N HIS A 218 2.91 -4.87 -3.08
CA HIS A 218 1.95 -5.97 -3.16
C HIS A 218 2.53 -7.17 -3.92
N THR A 219 3.22 -6.95 -5.03
CA THR A 219 3.82 -8.01 -5.85
C THR A 219 4.93 -8.75 -5.11
N VAL A 220 5.78 -8.07 -4.33
CA VAL A 220 6.78 -8.71 -3.46
C VAL A 220 6.12 -9.42 -2.26
N ASN A 221 5.03 -8.87 -1.70
CA ASN A 221 4.22 -9.57 -0.70
C ASN A 221 3.64 -10.89 -1.26
N LEU A 222 3.24 -10.92 -2.54
CA LEU A 222 2.85 -12.15 -3.23
C LEU A 222 4.04 -13.10 -3.52
N MET A 223 5.25 -12.59 -3.81
CA MET A 223 6.46 -13.43 -3.89
C MET A 223 6.70 -14.16 -2.57
N LEU A 224 6.62 -13.42 -1.45
CA LEU A 224 6.77 -13.99 -0.11
C LEU A 224 5.66 -15.04 0.17
N LYS A 225 4.40 -14.76 -0.18
CA LYS A 225 3.28 -15.72 -0.08
C LYS A 225 3.50 -17.00 -0.89
N ASP A 226 4.12 -16.91 -2.07
CA ASP A 226 4.45 -18.10 -2.87
C ASP A 226 5.65 -18.89 -2.33
N ILE A 227 6.64 -18.22 -1.75
CA ILE A 227 7.78 -18.86 -1.06
C ILE A 227 7.32 -19.52 0.27
N ALA A 228 6.31 -18.97 0.93
CA ALA A 228 5.72 -19.53 2.15
C ALA A 228 5.18 -20.96 2.01
N LYS A 229 4.72 -21.31 0.80
CA LYS A 229 4.11 -22.61 0.48
C LYS A 229 5.12 -23.76 0.43
N PHE A 230 6.42 -23.47 0.49
CA PHE A 230 7.47 -24.48 0.47
C PHE A 230 7.64 -25.13 1.86
N PRO A 231 7.72 -26.47 1.96
CA PRO A 231 7.88 -27.17 3.25
C PRO A 231 9.09 -26.70 4.08
N GLU A 232 10.14 -26.21 3.43
CA GLU A 232 11.35 -25.63 4.04
C GLU A 232 11.11 -24.32 4.79
N VAL A 233 9.98 -23.66 4.54
CA VAL A 233 9.58 -22.35 5.09
C VAL A 233 8.47 -22.50 6.16
N ASP A 234 7.92 -23.72 6.31
CA ASP A 234 6.79 -24.07 7.16
C ASP A 234 7.10 -24.12 8.68
N ILE A 235 8.01 -23.26 9.14
CA ILE A 235 8.20 -22.95 10.57
C ILE A 235 7.01 -22.15 11.12
N VAL A 236 6.31 -21.43 10.22
CA VAL A 236 5.16 -20.56 10.54
C VAL A 236 4.07 -21.31 11.30
N LYS A 237 3.75 -22.55 10.94
CA LYS A 237 2.73 -23.36 11.64
C LYS A 237 3.13 -23.59 13.10
N SER A 238 4.33 -24.09 13.37
CA SER A 238 4.81 -24.28 14.75
C SER A 238 4.84 -22.97 15.56
N ALA A 239 5.21 -21.85 14.93
CA ALA A 239 5.18 -20.53 15.58
C ALA A 239 3.74 -20.04 15.87
N LYS A 240 2.78 -20.30 14.96
CA LYS A 240 1.34 -20.08 15.19
C LYS A 240 0.86 -20.91 16.39
N THR A 241 1.14 -22.21 16.44
CA THR A 241 0.71 -23.11 17.53
C THR A 241 1.21 -22.64 18.89
N ILE A 242 2.51 -22.28 19.00
CA ILE A 242 3.08 -21.68 20.23
C ILE A 242 2.34 -20.39 20.58
N CYS A 243 2.11 -19.50 19.61
CA CYS A 243 1.43 -18.22 19.84
C CYS A 243 -0.01 -18.42 20.34
N ARG A 244 -0.75 -19.35 19.73
CA ARG A 244 -2.12 -19.73 20.13
C ARG A 244 -2.14 -20.27 21.56
N PHE A 245 -1.24 -21.20 21.92
CA PHE A 245 -1.13 -21.69 23.29
C PHE A 245 -0.84 -20.56 24.30
N LEU A 246 0.15 -19.71 24.02
CA LEU A 246 0.53 -18.60 24.90
C LEU A 246 -0.56 -17.52 25.06
N HIS A 247 -1.49 -17.41 24.10
CA HIS A 247 -2.65 -16.51 24.17
C HIS A 247 -3.94 -17.17 24.71
N LYS A 248 -4.01 -18.51 24.76
CA LYS A 248 -5.19 -19.28 25.20
C LYS A 248 -5.61 -18.96 26.64
N HIS A 249 -4.63 -18.69 27.51
CA HIS A 249 -4.83 -18.50 28.95
C HIS A 249 -4.34 -17.14 29.43
N ASN A 250 -5.18 -16.37 30.11
CA ASN A 250 -4.88 -14.99 30.51
C ASN A 250 -3.59 -14.86 31.35
N ASN A 251 -3.37 -15.68 32.39
CA ASN A 251 -2.14 -15.56 33.19
C ASN A 251 -0.91 -16.04 32.41
N LEU A 252 -1.06 -16.96 31.45
CA LEU A 252 0.04 -17.40 30.59
C LEU A 252 0.46 -16.27 29.64
N HIS A 253 -0.51 -15.57 29.05
CA HIS A 253 -0.29 -14.40 28.21
C HIS A 253 0.41 -13.29 29.00
N ASP A 254 -0.06 -12.99 30.22
CA ASP A 254 0.56 -12.01 31.11
C ASP A 254 1.97 -12.41 31.56
N ASN A 255 2.22 -13.69 31.84
CA ASN A 255 3.56 -14.17 32.18
C ASN A 255 4.50 -14.12 30.97
N MET A 256 4.03 -14.46 29.77
CA MET A 256 4.78 -14.25 28.52
C MET A 256 5.19 -12.79 28.40
N LYS A 257 4.22 -11.86 28.43
CA LYS A 257 4.47 -10.41 28.26
C LYS A 257 5.48 -9.85 29.26
N LYS A 258 5.46 -10.32 30.51
CA LYS A 258 6.44 -9.96 31.54
C LYS A 258 7.84 -10.47 31.21
N ASN A 259 7.98 -11.77 30.99
CA ASN A 259 9.30 -12.41 30.81
C ASN A 259 9.96 -12.04 29.48
N ILE A 260 9.21 -11.98 28.37
CA ILE A 260 9.76 -11.54 27.08
C ILE A 260 9.84 -10.01 26.95
N GLY A 261 9.32 -9.27 27.95
CA GLY A 261 9.34 -7.81 28.03
C GLY A 261 8.64 -7.15 26.84
N GLY A 262 7.37 -7.50 26.63
CA GLY A 262 6.52 -6.98 25.55
C GLY A 262 5.68 -8.05 24.86
N GLU A 263 4.97 -7.66 23.81
CA GLU A 263 4.04 -8.52 23.06
C GLU A 263 4.69 -9.16 21.83
N LEU A 264 4.11 -10.25 21.30
CA LEU A 264 4.46 -10.80 19.99
C LEU A 264 3.72 -10.05 18.85
N ILE A 265 4.39 -9.83 17.71
CA ILE A 265 3.73 -9.20 16.56
C ILE A 265 2.75 -10.20 15.95
N ARG A 266 1.46 -9.87 15.90
CA ARG A 266 0.46 -10.80 15.35
C ARG A 266 0.56 -10.90 13.83
N PRO A 267 0.52 -12.11 13.25
CA PRO A 267 0.41 -12.28 11.81
C PRO A 267 -1.00 -11.86 11.35
N ASN A 268 -1.09 -11.18 10.22
CA ASN A 268 -2.33 -10.89 9.52
C ASN A 268 -2.32 -11.68 8.20
N ALA A 269 -3.35 -12.53 8.00
CA ALA A 269 -3.45 -13.45 6.85
C ALA A 269 -3.41 -12.73 5.49
N THR A 270 -3.94 -11.51 5.40
CA THR A 270 -3.98 -10.72 4.16
C THR A 270 -2.62 -10.12 3.78
N ARG A 271 -1.69 -9.96 4.73
CA ARG A 271 -0.42 -9.25 4.56
C ARG A 271 0.75 -10.12 4.99
N PHE A 272 1.27 -10.94 4.09
CA PHE A 272 2.39 -11.86 4.36
C PHE A 272 3.64 -11.18 4.95
N GLY A 273 3.89 -9.89 4.65
CA GLY A 273 4.90 -9.09 5.33
C GLY A 273 4.79 -9.07 6.87
N THR A 274 3.59 -9.24 7.43
CA THR A 274 3.36 -9.37 8.88
C THR A 274 3.74 -10.75 9.42
N VAL A 275 3.66 -11.81 8.61
CA VAL A 275 4.14 -13.17 8.98
C VAL A 275 5.66 -13.17 9.13
N PHE A 276 6.38 -12.41 8.29
CA PHE A 276 7.81 -12.18 8.50
C PHE A 276 8.07 -11.45 9.84
N MET A 277 7.33 -10.38 10.13
CA MET A 277 7.47 -9.62 11.38
C MET A 277 7.11 -10.45 12.63
N PHE A 278 6.13 -11.35 12.53
CA PHE A 278 5.77 -12.31 13.57
C PHE A 278 6.96 -13.22 13.91
N LEU A 279 7.56 -13.88 12.91
CA LEU A 279 8.76 -14.70 13.09
C LEU A 279 9.97 -13.88 13.59
N GLU A 280 10.16 -12.67 13.08
CA GLU A 280 11.23 -11.77 13.53
C GLU A 280 11.01 -11.34 14.99
N SER A 281 9.75 -11.19 15.44
CA SER A 281 9.43 -10.86 16.84
C SER A 281 9.75 -11.98 17.83
N TYR A 282 9.72 -13.26 17.41
CA TYR A 282 10.29 -14.37 18.17
C TYR A 282 11.82 -14.29 18.19
N HIS A 283 12.46 -14.09 17.03
CA HIS A 283 13.92 -14.07 16.92
C HIS A 283 14.56 -12.95 17.75
N LEU A 284 13.99 -11.74 17.73
CA LEU A 284 14.42 -10.60 18.54
C LEU A 284 14.24 -10.82 20.05
N LYS A 285 13.40 -11.77 20.46
CA LYS A 285 13.15 -12.14 21.86
C LYS A 285 13.70 -13.52 22.24
N LYS A 286 14.51 -14.13 21.36
CA LYS A 286 15.06 -15.51 21.49
C LYS A 286 15.68 -15.79 22.85
N ASP A 287 16.55 -14.89 23.33
CA ASP A 287 17.27 -15.11 24.58
C ASP A 287 16.35 -15.02 25.80
N LYS A 288 15.38 -14.09 25.78
CA LYS A 288 14.35 -13.98 26.84
C LYS A 288 13.39 -15.16 26.86
N PHE A 289 13.00 -15.69 25.70
CA PHE A 289 12.24 -16.94 25.63
C PHE A 289 13.03 -18.10 26.24
N ARG A 290 14.32 -18.22 25.95
CA ARG A 290 15.19 -19.27 26.53
C ARG A 290 15.37 -19.12 28.03
N GLU A 291 15.53 -17.90 28.53
CA GLU A 291 15.55 -17.59 29.96
C GLU A 291 14.21 -17.99 30.62
N TRP A 292 13.09 -17.69 29.97
CA TRP A 292 11.77 -18.04 30.47
C TRP A 292 11.53 -19.56 30.53
N MET A 293 11.91 -20.33 29.50
CA MET A 293 11.72 -21.80 29.49
C MET A 293 12.47 -22.52 30.64
N VAL A 294 13.53 -21.92 31.20
CA VAL A 294 14.28 -22.52 32.32
C VAL A 294 13.93 -21.96 33.70
N SER A 295 13.11 -20.91 33.75
CA SER A 295 12.73 -20.22 34.97
C SER A 295 11.63 -20.95 35.76
N GLN A 296 11.43 -20.55 37.02
CA GLN A 296 10.56 -21.29 37.94
C GLN A 296 9.07 -21.06 37.65
N ASP A 297 8.67 -19.90 37.15
CA ASP A 297 7.28 -19.59 36.79
C ASP A 297 6.79 -20.38 35.57
N TRP A 298 7.69 -20.74 34.65
CA TRP A 298 7.37 -21.69 33.57
C TRP A 298 7.22 -23.12 34.10
N LYS A 299 8.14 -23.59 34.96
CA LYS A 299 8.06 -24.94 35.57
C LYS A 299 6.85 -25.14 36.48
N GLU A 300 6.42 -24.08 37.16
CA GLU A 300 5.22 -24.05 38.00
C GLU A 300 3.96 -23.64 37.22
N CYS A 301 4.01 -23.65 35.88
CA CYS A 301 2.89 -23.32 35.03
C CYS A 301 1.68 -24.24 35.29
N GLN A 302 0.54 -23.62 35.57
CA GLN A 302 -0.73 -24.31 35.86
C GLN A 302 -1.19 -25.21 34.70
N TRP A 303 -0.79 -24.88 33.46
CA TRP A 303 -1.17 -25.58 32.22
C TRP A 303 -0.11 -26.55 31.72
N SER A 304 0.83 -26.96 32.58
CA SER A 304 1.87 -27.96 32.28
C SER A 304 1.34 -29.33 31.82
N TYR A 305 0.05 -29.62 32.07
CA TYR A 305 -0.64 -30.81 31.59
C TYR A 305 -1.16 -30.69 30.13
N GLU A 306 -1.18 -29.50 29.53
CA GLU A 306 -1.67 -29.33 28.16
C GLU A 306 -0.59 -29.69 27.11
N PRO A 307 -0.94 -30.33 25.98
CA PRO A 307 0.02 -30.61 24.91
C PRO A 307 0.72 -29.35 24.37
N GLY A 308 0.03 -28.21 24.38
CA GLY A 308 0.59 -26.92 23.99
C GLY A 308 1.75 -26.44 24.88
N TYR A 309 1.77 -26.82 26.17
CA TYR A 309 2.90 -26.55 27.06
C TYR A 309 4.14 -27.32 26.61
N VAL A 310 4.01 -28.64 26.47
CA VAL A 310 5.11 -29.54 26.09
C VAL A 310 5.67 -29.15 24.72
N PHE A 311 4.77 -28.92 23.75
CA PHE A 311 5.16 -28.48 22.40
C PHE A 311 5.92 -27.14 22.42
N SER A 312 5.47 -26.18 23.23
CA SER A 312 6.10 -24.87 23.34
C SER A 312 7.45 -24.93 24.05
N GLU A 313 7.55 -25.68 25.16
CA GLU A 313 8.77 -25.89 25.92
C GLU A 313 9.85 -26.56 25.05
N GLU A 314 9.49 -27.63 24.33
CA GLU A 314 10.40 -28.32 23.41
C GLU A 314 10.86 -27.39 22.28
N CYS A 315 9.96 -26.69 21.60
CA CYS A 315 10.33 -25.81 20.49
C CYS A 315 11.19 -24.61 20.94
N LEU A 316 10.79 -23.91 22.00
CA LEU A 316 11.48 -22.71 22.49
C LEU A 316 12.79 -23.04 23.22
N SER A 317 12.98 -24.26 23.72
CA SER A 317 14.27 -24.74 24.23
C SER A 317 15.18 -25.29 23.11
N SER A 318 14.63 -25.72 21.98
CA SER A 318 15.35 -26.42 20.92
C SER A 318 16.19 -25.52 20.03
N ASN A 319 17.52 -25.74 20.04
CA ASN A 319 18.43 -25.14 19.04
C ASN A 319 18.06 -25.52 17.60
N VAL A 320 17.40 -26.67 17.37
CA VAL A 320 16.98 -27.11 16.02
C VAL A 320 15.88 -26.20 15.48
N TRP A 321 14.91 -25.86 16.33
CA TRP A 321 13.79 -24.96 15.98
C TRP A 321 14.28 -23.53 15.74
N TRP A 322 15.09 -22.99 16.67
CA TRP A 322 15.64 -21.64 16.54
C TRP A 322 16.52 -21.48 15.29
N ASN A 323 17.36 -22.47 14.98
CA ASN A 323 18.19 -22.43 13.76
C ASN A 323 17.34 -22.54 12.48
N ALA A 324 16.22 -23.26 12.51
CA ALA A 324 15.28 -23.31 11.38
C ALA A 324 14.55 -21.97 11.20
N LEU A 325 14.08 -21.35 12.28
CA LEU A 325 13.45 -20.02 12.25
C LEU A 325 14.43 -18.96 11.72
N GLU A 326 15.66 -18.95 12.22
CA GLU A 326 16.72 -18.03 11.78
C GLU A 326 17.09 -18.25 10.30
N TRP A 327 17.15 -19.51 9.85
CA TRP A 327 17.33 -19.84 8.44
C TRP A 327 16.17 -19.34 7.56
N VAL A 328 14.91 -19.49 8.01
CA VAL A 328 13.73 -18.99 7.29
C VAL A 328 13.75 -17.45 7.20
N LEU A 329 14.09 -16.77 8.30
CA LEU A 329 14.27 -15.31 8.28
C LEU A 329 15.38 -14.90 7.31
N GLY A 330 16.51 -15.62 7.27
CA GLY A 330 17.58 -15.38 6.29
C GLY A 330 17.09 -15.49 4.83
N SER A 331 16.23 -16.47 4.54
CA SER A 331 15.63 -16.69 3.21
C SER A 331 14.63 -15.61 2.79
N LEU A 332 13.85 -15.06 3.73
CA LEU A 332 12.76 -14.11 3.45
C LEU A 332 13.16 -12.62 3.62
N ARG A 333 14.10 -12.31 4.52
CA ARG A 333 14.55 -10.95 4.86
C ARG A 333 15.04 -10.13 3.65
N PRO A 334 15.70 -10.70 2.61
CA PRO A 334 16.09 -9.93 1.44
C PRO A 334 14.90 -9.35 0.66
N LEU A 335 13.88 -10.17 0.40
CA LEU A 335 12.64 -9.75 -0.25
C LEU A 335 11.82 -8.82 0.65
N TYR A 336 11.75 -9.11 1.95
CA TYR A 336 11.09 -8.20 2.90
C TYR A 336 11.73 -6.80 2.88
N LYS A 337 13.07 -6.69 2.84
CA LYS A 337 13.76 -5.39 2.70
C LYS A 337 13.43 -4.70 1.37
N ALA A 338 13.32 -5.42 0.26
CA ALA A 338 12.91 -4.84 -1.03
C ALA A 338 11.45 -4.36 -1.02
N MET A 339 10.55 -5.10 -0.37
CA MET A 339 9.17 -4.68 -0.12
C MET A 339 9.12 -3.40 0.73
N ARG A 340 9.90 -3.30 1.81
CA ARG A 340 10.01 -2.07 2.63
C ARG A 340 10.59 -0.88 1.87
N TYR A 341 11.48 -1.14 0.89
CA TYR A 341 11.96 -0.09 -0.02
C TYR A 341 10.84 0.37 -0.98
N ALA A 342 10.06 -0.53 -1.57
CA ALA A 342 8.92 -0.19 -2.43
C ALA A 342 7.79 0.55 -1.69
N ASP A 343 7.62 0.25 -0.40
CA ASP A 343 6.59 0.79 0.49
C ASP A 343 6.98 2.15 1.14
N THR A 344 8.18 2.69 0.88
CA THR A 344 8.54 4.00 1.43
C THR A 344 7.85 5.15 0.69
N GLN A 345 7.38 6.15 1.44
CA GLN A 345 6.79 7.39 0.88
C GLN A 345 7.79 8.55 0.83
N LYS A 346 9.01 8.36 1.34
CA LYS A 346 9.98 9.43 1.66
C LYS A 346 10.94 9.81 0.53
N GLN A 347 11.05 8.94 -0.47
CA GLN A 347 11.98 9.07 -1.58
C GLN A 347 11.36 8.44 -2.81
N CYS A 348 11.79 8.89 -3.99
CA CYS A 348 11.40 8.27 -5.24
C CYS A 348 11.99 6.85 -5.32
N THR A 349 11.17 5.88 -5.68
CA THR A 349 11.52 4.45 -5.57
C THR A 349 11.70 3.78 -6.93
N LEU A 350 11.20 4.36 -8.02
CA LEU A 350 11.21 3.68 -9.33
C LEU A 350 12.62 3.36 -9.83
N SER A 351 13.55 4.31 -9.75
CA SER A 351 14.93 4.10 -10.21
C SER A 351 15.72 3.10 -9.37
N GLY A 352 15.52 3.09 -8.05
CA GLY A 352 16.27 2.23 -7.13
C GLY A 352 15.64 0.87 -6.84
N PHE A 353 14.39 0.60 -7.25
CA PHE A 353 13.71 -0.65 -6.91
C PHE A 353 14.33 -1.88 -7.60
N LYS A 354 14.66 -1.82 -8.90
CA LYS A 354 15.39 -2.89 -9.61
C LYS A 354 16.68 -3.26 -8.88
N LYS A 355 17.49 -2.26 -8.49
CA LYS A 355 18.69 -2.43 -7.66
C LYS A 355 18.37 -3.11 -6.32
N SER A 356 17.29 -2.72 -5.65
CA SER A 356 16.86 -3.38 -4.41
C SER A 356 16.48 -4.85 -4.62
N MET A 357 15.89 -5.21 -5.76
CA MET A 357 15.56 -6.59 -6.13
C MET A 357 16.82 -7.41 -6.51
N MET A 358 17.76 -6.84 -7.27
CA MET A 358 19.05 -7.47 -7.57
C MET A 358 19.83 -7.81 -6.28
N LEU A 359 19.92 -6.84 -5.35
CA LEU A 359 20.53 -7.05 -4.03
C LEU A 359 19.74 -8.03 -3.15
N ALA A 360 18.43 -8.17 -3.34
CA ALA A 360 17.64 -9.18 -2.65
C ALA A 360 17.97 -10.59 -3.17
N ILE A 361 18.02 -10.77 -4.49
CA ILE A 361 18.34 -12.04 -5.14
C ILE A 361 19.76 -12.51 -4.79
N GLN A 362 20.76 -11.63 -4.89
CA GLN A 362 22.14 -11.95 -4.50
C GLN A 362 22.26 -12.44 -3.05
N ARG A 363 21.48 -11.85 -2.13
CA ARG A 363 21.45 -12.29 -0.72
C ARG A 363 20.70 -13.61 -0.53
N MET A 364 19.65 -13.87 -1.31
CA MET A 364 18.99 -15.18 -1.33
C MET A 364 19.92 -16.25 -1.88
N GLU A 365 20.68 -15.95 -2.94
CA GLU A 365 21.67 -16.85 -3.54
C GLU A 365 22.78 -17.21 -2.55
N ALA A 366 23.36 -16.21 -1.87
CA ALA A 366 24.37 -16.42 -0.86
C ALA A 366 23.87 -17.24 0.35
N HIS A 367 22.59 -17.14 0.69
CA HIS A 367 21.98 -17.87 1.82
C HIS A 367 21.49 -19.28 1.46
N LEU A 368 21.02 -19.48 0.22
CA LEU A 368 20.43 -20.73 -0.26
C LEU A 368 21.40 -21.60 -1.08
N GLY A 369 22.50 -21.03 -1.56
CA GLY A 369 23.45 -21.63 -2.49
C GLY A 369 22.97 -21.57 -3.95
N PRO A 370 23.80 -21.09 -4.91
CA PRO A 370 23.38 -20.84 -6.30
C PRO A 370 22.94 -22.09 -7.06
N THR A 371 23.45 -23.27 -6.68
CA THR A 371 23.14 -24.54 -7.32
C THR A 371 22.04 -25.33 -6.59
N SER A 372 21.48 -24.82 -5.49
CA SER A 372 20.49 -25.60 -4.74
C SER A 372 19.14 -25.64 -5.47
N ARG A 373 18.53 -26.82 -5.51
CA ARG A 373 17.19 -27.02 -6.11
C ARG A 373 16.14 -26.09 -5.48
N LEU A 374 16.33 -25.72 -4.22
CA LEU A 374 15.47 -24.80 -3.48
C LEU A 374 15.63 -23.35 -3.96
N TYR A 375 16.88 -22.86 -4.13
CA TYR A 375 17.14 -21.55 -4.73
C TYR A 375 16.50 -21.44 -6.12
N LEU A 376 16.73 -22.43 -6.99
CA LEU A 376 16.16 -22.47 -8.33
C LEU A 376 14.61 -22.46 -8.31
N SER A 377 14.00 -23.11 -7.32
CA SER A 377 12.54 -23.15 -7.18
C SER A 377 11.96 -21.83 -6.63
N PHE A 378 12.66 -21.18 -5.70
CA PHE A 378 12.29 -19.84 -5.23
C PHE A 378 12.46 -18.80 -6.35
N MET A 379 13.57 -18.84 -7.08
CA MET A 379 13.84 -17.94 -8.20
C MET A 379 12.80 -18.10 -9.31
N ARG A 380 12.29 -19.31 -9.59
CA ARG A 380 11.17 -19.48 -10.54
C ARG A 380 9.92 -18.68 -10.13
N LYS A 381 9.62 -18.57 -8.83
CA LYS A 381 8.48 -17.77 -8.32
C LYS A 381 8.80 -16.27 -8.29
N VAL A 382 10.03 -15.90 -7.93
CA VAL A 382 10.50 -14.51 -7.88
C VAL A 382 10.59 -13.91 -9.30
N CYS A 383 11.33 -14.55 -10.21
CA CYS A 383 11.53 -14.06 -11.58
C CYS A 383 10.20 -13.90 -12.33
N LYS A 384 9.26 -14.88 -12.27
CA LYS A 384 7.93 -14.74 -12.88
C LYS A 384 7.19 -13.46 -12.45
N ARG A 385 7.41 -13.00 -11.21
CA ARG A 385 6.79 -11.78 -10.66
C ARG A 385 7.63 -10.52 -10.93
N ILE A 386 8.93 -10.64 -11.16
CA ILE A 386 9.80 -9.54 -11.62
C ILE A 386 9.55 -9.26 -13.10
N ASP A 387 9.50 -10.29 -13.94
CA ASP A 387 9.22 -10.16 -15.38
C ASP A 387 7.90 -9.40 -15.61
N ALA A 388 6.86 -9.72 -14.83
CA ALA A 388 5.56 -9.04 -14.86
C ALA A 388 5.55 -7.60 -14.30
N MET A 389 6.62 -7.16 -13.61
CA MET A 389 6.83 -5.76 -13.20
C MET A 389 7.71 -4.98 -14.18
N GLU A 390 8.45 -5.67 -15.05
CA GLU A 390 9.36 -5.07 -16.04
C GLU A 390 8.75 -5.02 -17.45
N GLU A 391 7.76 -5.87 -17.75
CA GLU A 391 6.98 -5.86 -19.00
C GLU A 391 6.18 -4.55 -19.15
N ASP A 392 6.46 -3.80 -20.22
CA ASP A 392 5.83 -2.53 -20.60
C ASP A 392 5.90 -1.38 -19.57
N THR A 393 6.76 -1.49 -18.55
CA THR A 393 6.97 -0.46 -17.52
C THR A 393 8.27 0.33 -17.68
N PHE A 394 8.40 1.45 -16.96
CA PHE A 394 9.66 2.21 -16.91
C PHE A 394 10.68 1.66 -15.90
N MET A 395 10.43 0.53 -15.23
CA MET A 395 11.29 0.04 -14.14
C MET A 395 12.75 -0.20 -14.58
N VAL A 396 12.95 -0.79 -15.77
CA VAL A 396 14.29 -1.04 -16.33
C VAL A 396 14.97 0.27 -16.75
N ALA A 397 14.26 1.16 -17.45
CA ALA A 397 14.79 2.45 -17.88
C ALA A 397 15.16 3.35 -16.68
N ALA A 398 14.32 3.38 -15.65
CA ALA A 398 14.59 4.09 -14.41
C ALA A 398 15.84 3.53 -13.71
N ALA A 399 16.04 2.22 -13.74
CA ALA A 399 17.23 1.58 -13.21
C ALA A 399 18.51 1.93 -13.99
N VAL A 400 18.42 2.26 -15.29
CA VAL A 400 19.58 2.78 -16.05
C VAL A 400 19.89 4.23 -15.70
N LEU A 401 18.84 5.01 -15.40
CA LEU A 401 18.94 6.43 -15.06
C LEU A 401 19.28 6.69 -13.59
N ASP A 402 19.24 5.69 -12.72
CA ASP A 402 19.72 5.79 -11.33
C ASP A 402 21.24 6.03 -11.32
N PRO A 403 21.75 7.16 -10.79
CA PRO A 403 23.18 7.49 -10.91
C PRO A 403 24.08 6.44 -10.24
N TYR A 404 23.64 5.86 -9.12
CA TYR A 404 24.38 4.81 -8.43
C TYR A 404 24.52 3.55 -9.32
N THR A 405 23.44 3.06 -9.93
CA THR A 405 23.55 1.87 -10.80
C THR A 405 24.35 2.18 -12.06
N HIS A 406 24.27 3.40 -12.61
CA HIS A 406 25.09 3.82 -13.74
C HIS A 406 26.59 3.69 -13.42
N TYR A 407 27.07 4.29 -12.33
CA TYR A 407 28.50 4.21 -11.98
C TYR A 407 28.93 2.88 -11.36
N SER A 408 28.07 2.19 -10.61
CA SER A 408 28.45 0.97 -9.86
C SER A 408 28.11 -0.34 -10.56
N LEU A 409 27.09 -0.36 -11.43
CA LEU A 409 26.63 -1.56 -12.14
C LEU A 409 26.72 -1.42 -13.67
N ASN A 410 26.93 -0.21 -14.19
CA ASN A 410 27.14 0.08 -15.61
C ASN A 410 26.02 -0.44 -16.55
N LEU A 411 24.77 -0.45 -16.04
CA LEU A 411 23.61 -1.07 -16.71
C LEU A 411 23.39 -0.57 -18.14
N CYS A 412 23.72 0.70 -18.43
CA CYS A 412 23.63 1.32 -19.75
C CYS A 412 24.46 0.65 -20.86
N ASN A 413 25.42 -0.23 -20.53
CA ASN A 413 26.21 -0.98 -21.50
C ASN A 413 25.61 -2.34 -21.87
N HIS A 414 24.58 -2.80 -21.15
CA HIS A 414 23.86 -4.02 -21.48
C HIS A 414 22.73 -3.73 -22.48
N THR A 415 22.69 -4.48 -23.59
CA THR A 415 21.80 -4.19 -24.74
C THR A 415 20.32 -4.08 -24.34
N ASN A 416 19.82 -4.99 -23.50
CA ASN A 416 18.43 -4.97 -23.00
C ASN A 416 18.09 -3.70 -22.21
N TYR A 417 19.01 -3.22 -21.37
CA TYR A 417 18.84 -1.99 -20.60
C TYR A 417 18.94 -0.73 -21.48
N ALA A 418 19.86 -0.71 -22.45
CA ALA A 418 19.99 0.36 -23.42
C ALA A 418 18.75 0.48 -24.34
N THR A 419 18.20 -0.65 -24.80
CA THR A 419 16.92 -0.71 -25.53
C THR A 419 15.77 -0.19 -24.65
N ALA A 420 15.62 -0.70 -23.42
CA ALA A 420 14.54 -0.25 -22.52
C ALA A 420 14.60 1.26 -22.22
N LEU A 421 15.80 1.85 -22.08
CA LEU A 421 15.95 3.30 -21.96
C LEU A 421 15.52 4.05 -23.22
N THR A 422 15.87 3.53 -24.40
CA THR A 422 15.50 4.11 -25.71
C THR A 422 13.99 4.08 -25.90
N ASP A 423 13.34 2.95 -25.58
CA ASP A 423 11.89 2.77 -25.67
C ASP A 423 11.16 3.70 -24.69
N ALA A 424 11.67 3.86 -23.45
CA ALA A 424 11.12 4.78 -22.47
C ALA A 424 11.23 6.25 -22.89
N ILE A 425 12.37 6.64 -23.50
CA ILE A 425 12.55 7.99 -24.08
C ILE A 425 11.55 8.22 -25.22
N ALA A 426 11.38 7.26 -26.12
CA ALA A 426 10.42 7.35 -27.23
C ALA A 426 8.96 7.38 -26.77
N LYS A 427 8.64 6.80 -25.62
CA LYS A 427 7.29 6.80 -25.02
C LYS A 427 6.96 8.10 -24.29
N ILE A 428 7.92 8.73 -23.59
CA ILE A 428 7.69 9.95 -22.78
C ILE A 428 7.86 11.26 -23.56
N LEU A 429 8.72 11.30 -24.57
CA LEU A 429 9.05 12.52 -25.31
C LEU A 429 8.44 12.53 -26.71
N ASP A 430 8.14 13.73 -27.22
CA ASP A 430 7.81 13.90 -28.64
C ASP A 430 8.97 13.42 -29.53
N PRO A 431 8.72 12.93 -30.77
CA PRO A 431 9.77 12.32 -31.59
C PRO A 431 11.03 13.17 -31.82
N LYS A 432 10.90 14.51 -31.83
CA LYS A 432 12.05 15.41 -32.00
C LYS A 432 12.88 15.50 -30.73
N SER A 433 12.24 15.68 -29.58
CA SER A 433 12.91 15.66 -28.27
C SER A 433 13.48 14.27 -27.94
N ALA A 434 12.79 13.20 -28.34
CA ALA A 434 13.23 11.82 -28.17
C ALA A 434 14.55 11.55 -28.90
N LEU A 435 14.67 11.94 -30.19
CA LEU A 435 15.93 11.83 -30.95
C LEU A 435 17.07 12.60 -30.26
N SER A 436 16.82 13.84 -29.82
CA SER A 436 17.82 14.64 -29.10
C SER A 436 18.24 13.98 -27.77
N ALA A 437 17.30 13.39 -27.03
CA ALA A 437 17.59 12.67 -25.80
C ALA A 437 18.38 11.37 -26.06
N ILE A 438 18.09 10.64 -27.15
CA ILE A 438 18.81 9.43 -27.56
C ILE A 438 20.26 9.76 -27.94
N ASP A 439 20.49 10.82 -28.71
CA ASP A 439 21.85 11.31 -29.01
C ASP A 439 22.61 11.66 -27.70
N GLU A 440 21.91 12.28 -26.75
CA GLU A 440 22.44 12.63 -25.43
C GLU A 440 22.73 11.44 -24.50
N VAL A 441 22.09 10.27 -24.69
CA VAL A 441 22.38 9.04 -23.91
C VAL A 441 23.86 8.65 -24.00
N SER A 442 24.51 8.88 -25.16
CA SER A 442 25.94 8.60 -25.36
C SER A 442 26.81 9.32 -24.33
N LYS A 443 26.58 10.61 -24.10
CA LYS A 443 27.31 11.44 -23.14
C LYS A 443 27.17 10.95 -21.71
N PHE A 444 25.96 10.53 -21.32
CA PHE A 444 25.72 9.95 -20.00
C PHE A 444 26.43 8.60 -19.86
N ARG A 445 26.16 7.66 -20.77
CA ARG A 445 26.77 6.31 -20.80
C ARG A 445 28.29 6.34 -20.73
N GLU A 446 28.91 7.26 -21.47
CA GLU A 446 30.38 7.37 -21.58
C GLU A 446 31.00 8.32 -20.54
N CYS A 447 30.22 8.78 -19.55
CA CYS A 447 30.67 9.69 -18.50
C CYS A 447 31.34 10.97 -19.04
N GLN A 448 30.80 11.55 -20.13
CA GLN A 448 31.34 12.76 -20.74
C GLN A 448 30.95 14.02 -19.94
N GLY A 449 31.75 15.09 -20.06
CA GLY A 449 31.45 16.38 -19.43
C GLY A 449 31.34 16.30 -17.90
N ARG A 450 30.28 16.87 -17.33
CA ARG A 450 30.04 16.84 -15.87
C ARG A 450 29.95 15.42 -15.29
N PHE A 451 29.49 14.44 -16.07
CA PHE A 451 29.33 13.06 -15.62
C PHE A 451 30.67 12.35 -15.33
N GLY A 452 31.77 12.79 -15.95
CA GLY A 452 33.11 12.27 -15.69
C GLY A 452 33.75 12.85 -14.43
N THR A 453 33.11 13.83 -13.77
CA THR A 453 33.70 14.48 -12.60
C THR A 453 33.61 13.59 -11.36
N ARG A 454 34.68 13.56 -10.57
CA ARG A 454 34.72 12.88 -9.27
C ARG A 454 33.58 13.32 -8.34
N LEU A 455 33.18 14.59 -8.41
CA LEU A 455 32.04 15.11 -7.64
C LEU A 455 30.72 14.45 -8.04
N ALA A 456 30.45 14.27 -9.33
CA ALA A 456 29.24 13.59 -9.80
C ALA A 456 29.20 12.12 -9.36
N GLN A 457 30.35 11.43 -9.43
CA GLN A 457 30.51 10.04 -9.00
C GLN A 457 30.32 9.87 -7.49
N GLU A 458 30.97 10.68 -6.64
CA GLU A 458 30.78 10.62 -5.18
C GLU A 458 29.37 11.06 -4.74
N ALA A 459 28.74 11.98 -5.49
CA ALA A 459 27.37 12.40 -5.25
C ALA A 459 26.34 11.33 -5.60
N ALA A 460 26.60 10.50 -6.62
CA ALA A 460 25.66 9.47 -7.09
C ALA A 460 25.28 8.44 -6.02
N ALA A 461 26.14 8.19 -5.03
CA ALA A 461 25.87 7.29 -3.91
C ALA A 461 25.23 7.96 -2.69
N ARG A 462 25.05 9.30 -2.72
CA ARG A 462 24.59 10.10 -1.56
C ARG A 462 23.38 10.98 -1.84
N MET A 463 23.16 11.36 -3.09
CA MET A 463 22.03 12.19 -3.52
C MET A 463 20.87 11.32 -4.02
N GLU A 464 19.66 11.85 -3.88
CA GLU A 464 18.49 11.28 -4.56
C GLU A 464 18.64 11.47 -6.10
N PRO A 465 18.25 10.48 -6.92
CA PRO A 465 18.48 10.50 -8.37
C PRO A 465 17.96 11.75 -9.09
N THR A 466 16.76 12.22 -8.76
CA THR A 466 16.16 13.43 -9.35
C THR A 466 17.00 14.68 -9.03
N GLN A 467 17.45 14.82 -7.78
CA GLN A 467 18.36 15.92 -7.37
C GLN A 467 19.70 15.86 -8.09
N TRP A 468 20.26 14.65 -8.26
CA TRP A 468 21.50 14.45 -8.99
C TRP A 468 21.34 14.84 -10.47
N TRP A 469 20.25 14.41 -11.12
CA TRP A 469 19.94 14.80 -12.49
C TRP A 469 19.78 16.31 -12.65
N PHE A 470 19.12 16.98 -11.69
CA PHE A 470 19.02 18.44 -11.66
C PHE A 470 20.40 19.13 -11.61
N GLN A 471 21.32 18.63 -10.77
CA GLN A 471 22.63 19.23 -10.55
C GLN A 471 23.64 18.96 -11.68
N PHE A 472 23.69 17.72 -12.21
CA PHE A 472 24.73 17.28 -13.14
C PHE A 472 24.24 17.13 -14.59
N GLY A 473 22.94 16.94 -14.83
CA GLY A 473 22.35 16.70 -16.15
C GLY A 473 22.31 17.89 -17.12
N GLY A 474 22.81 19.07 -16.73
CA GLY A 474 22.70 20.29 -17.54
C GLY A 474 23.42 20.26 -18.91
N ASP A 475 24.33 19.30 -19.13
CA ASP A 475 25.02 19.11 -20.42
C ASP A 475 24.20 18.24 -21.43
N VAL A 476 23.04 17.73 -20.98
CA VAL A 476 22.10 16.85 -21.70
C VAL A 476 20.63 17.22 -21.39
N PRO A 477 20.16 18.40 -21.81
CA PRO A 477 18.86 18.93 -21.38
C PRO A 477 17.64 18.09 -21.80
N ALA A 478 17.67 17.36 -22.93
CA ALA A 478 16.55 16.53 -23.35
C ALA A 478 16.48 15.24 -22.53
N LEU A 479 17.63 14.58 -22.32
CA LEU A 479 17.75 13.42 -21.44
C LEU A 479 17.46 13.78 -19.98
N GLN A 480 17.95 14.91 -19.48
CA GLN A 480 17.69 15.41 -18.12
C GLN A 480 16.19 15.57 -17.86
N LYS A 481 15.44 16.13 -18.82
CA LYS A 481 13.98 16.25 -18.72
C LYS A 481 13.29 14.89 -18.64
N CYS A 482 13.73 13.91 -19.43
CA CYS A 482 13.21 12.54 -19.35
C CYS A 482 13.56 11.89 -18.00
N ALA A 483 14.82 12.00 -17.57
CA ALA A 483 15.33 11.39 -16.35
C ALA A 483 14.69 11.95 -15.08
N MET A 484 14.50 13.27 -14.98
CA MET A 484 13.74 13.85 -13.87
C MET A 484 12.28 13.39 -13.84
N ARG A 485 11.67 13.09 -15.00
CA ARG A 485 10.31 12.54 -15.06
C ARG A 485 10.23 11.09 -14.63
N ILE A 486 11.15 10.24 -15.07
CA ILE A 486 11.18 8.80 -14.72
C ILE A 486 11.65 8.59 -13.27
N CYS A 487 12.75 9.21 -12.85
CA CYS A 487 13.37 8.95 -11.55
C CYS A 487 12.54 9.46 -10.37
N SER A 488 11.67 10.45 -10.57
CA SER A 488 10.88 11.09 -9.50
C SER A 488 9.59 10.36 -9.11
N GLN A 489 9.41 9.12 -9.59
CA GLN A 489 8.18 8.32 -9.45
C GLN A 489 8.27 7.27 -8.32
N CYS A 490 7.11 6.77 -7.86
CA CYS A 490 7.03 5.66 -6.89
C CYS A 490 6.80 4.30 -7.58
N VAL A 491 6.80 3.18 -6.82
CA VAL A 491 6.49 1.83 -7.35
C VAL A 491 5.30 1.16 -6.68
N SER A 492 4.58 1.84 -5.80
CA SER A 492 3.58 1.22 -4.95
C SER A 492 2.37 2.11 -4.72
N SER A 493 1.18 1.51 -4.83
CA SER A 493 -0.11 2.07 -4.40
C SER A 493 -0.34 1.98 -2.88
N SER A 494 0.63 1.51 -2.08
CA SER A 494 0.50 1.33 -0.61
C SER A 494 0.12 2.60 0.16
N GLY A 495 0.28 3.78 -0.43
CA GLY A 495 -0.30 5.01 0.09
C GLY A 495 -1.83 4.98 0.17
N CYS A 496 -2.49 4.43 -0.85
CA CYS A 496 -3.93 4.20 -0.86
C CYS A 496 -4.35 3.24 0.25
N GLU A 497 -3.57 2.17 0.47
CA GLU A 497 -3.86 1.20 1.55
C GLU A 497 -3.89 1.88 2.94
N ARG A 498 -2.93 2.78 3.20
CA ARG A 498 -2.85 3.51 4.48
C ARG A 498 -3.94 4.56 4.64
N ASN A 499 -4.63 4.94 3.56
CA ASN A 499 -5.77 5.83 3.65
C ASN A 499 -7.02 5.11 4.19
N TRP A 500 -7.11 3.79 4.08
CA TRP A 500 -8.26 3.05 4.63
C TRP A 500 -8.34 3.12 6.15
N SER A 501 -7.21 3.17 6.86
CA SER A 501 -7.25 3.42 8.31
C SER A 501 -7.69 4.85 8.64
N ALA A 502 -7.48 5.82 7.74
CA ALA A 502 -8.06 7.16 7.87
C ALA A 502 -9.58 7.13 7.68
N PHE A 503 -10.11 6.35 6.73
CA PHE A 503 -11.55 6.11 6.58
C PHE A 503 -12.14 5.40 7.80
N ALA A 504 -11.58 4.27 8.23
CA ALA A 504 -12.04 3.53 9.41
C ALA A 504 -12.07 4.41 10.67
N LEU A 505 -11.02 5.22 10.91
CA LEU A 505 -10.95 6.15 12.03
C LEU A 505 -11.83 7.42 11.89
N VAL A 506 -12.50 7.62 10.76
CA VAL A 506 -13.45 8.74 10.56
C VAL A 506 -14.90 8.23 10.52
N HIS A 507 -15.11 7.02 9.99
CA HIS A 507 -16.38 6.33 9.79
C HIS A 507 -16.38 4.98 10.53
N THR A 508 -16.51 5.06 11.85
CA THR A 508 -16.66 3.91 12.77
C THR A 508 -18.13 3.52 12.93
N LYS A 509 -18.44 2.36 13.53
CA LYS A 509 -19.82 1.95 13.83
C LYS A 509 -20.62 3.04 14.60
N PRO A 510 -20.09 3.74 15.63
CA PRO A 510 -20.78 4.85 16.28
C PRO A 510 -20.87 6.16 15.47
N ARG A 511 -20.06 6.30 14.39
CA ARG A 511 -19.99 7.51 13.55
C ARG A 511 -20.38 7.21 12.08
N ASN A 512 -21.34 6.32 11.89
CA ASN A 512 -21.85 5.88 10.59
C ASN A 512 -22.87 6.84 9.93
N ARG A 513 -23.33 7.89 10.63
CA ARG A 513 -24.31 8.87 10.10
C ARG A 513 -23.68 10.05 9.34
N LEU A 514 -22.47 9.89 8.80
CA LEU A 514 -21.79 10.94 8.04
C LEU A 514 -22.24 10.90 6.56
N LEU A 515 -22.72 12.02 6.04
CA LEU A 515 -22.90 12.19 4.60
C LEU A 515 -21.55 12.12 3.88
N TYR A 516 -21.55 11.54 2.68
CA TYR A 516 -20.36 11.31 1.85
C TYR A 516 -19.47 12.56 1.72
N ASP A 517 -20.03 13.73 1.40
CA ASP A 517 -19.26 14.98 1.26
C ASP A 517 -18.47 15.35 2.53
N LYS A 518 -19.07 15.11 3.71
CA LYS A 518 -18.40 15.39 4.99
C LYS A 518 -17.35 14.34 5.30
N LEU A 519 -17.62 13.07 5.01
CA LEU A 519 -16.65 11.97 5.13
C LEU A 519 -15.43 12.24 4.25
N HIS A 520 -15.63 12.56 2.97
CA HIS A 520 -14.58 12.89 2.01
C HIS A 520 -13.72 14.07 2.49
N LYS A 521 -14.34 15.19 2.92
CA LYS A 521 -13.62 16.34 3.47
C LYS A 521 -12.79 15.97 4.71
N LEU A 522 -13.37 15.22 5.65
CA LEU A 522 -12.68 14.79 6.87
C LEU A 522 -11.45 13.92 6.56
N VAL A 523 -11.56 12.97 5.63
CA VAL A 523 -10.43 12.11 5.25
C VAL A 523 -9.37 12.90 4.47
N SER A 524 -9.77 13.73 3.50
CA SER A 524 -8.84 14.58 2.73
C SER A 524 -8.02 15.49 3.64
N VAL A 525 -8.68 16.23 4.54
CA VAL A 525 -8.01 17.12 5.51
C VAL A 525 -7.09 16.31 6.42
N ARG A 526 -7.58 15.20 7.00
CA ARG A 526 -6.80 14.36 7.90
C ARG A 526 -5.54 13.80 7.24
N TYR A 527 -5.66 13.24 6.04
CA TYR A 527 -4.56 12.56 5.36
C TYR A 527 -3.52 13.57 4.85
N ASN A 528 -3.96 14.66 4.22
CA ASN A 528 -3.05 15.70 3.74
C ASN A 528 -2.35 16.45 4.90
N LEU A 529 -3.03 16.68 6.04
CA LEU A 529 -2.38 17.21 7.25
C LEU A 529 -1.35 16.21 7.83
N LYS A 530 -1.63 14.90 7.80
CA LYS A 530 -0.67 13.87 8.25
C LYS A 530 0.61 13.91 7.42
N ILE A 531 0.51 13.87 6.08
CA ILE A 531 1.67 13.96 5.17
C ILE A 531 2.50 15.22 5.49
N ARG A 532 1.84 16.40 5.58
CA ARG A 532 2.54 17.67 5.87
C ARG A 532 3.26 17.67 7.23
N ALA A 533 2.68 17.04 8.25
CA ALA A 533 3.33 16.90 9.55
C ALA A 533 4.55 15.97 9.51
N GLU A 534 4.49 14.89 8.71
CA GLU A 534 5.60 13.97 8.53
C GLU A 534 6.76 14.64 7.75
N GLU A 535 6.46 15.35 6.65
CA GLU A 535 7.45 16.12 5.89
C GLU A 535 8.19 17.16 6.75
N ASP A 536 7.49 17.84 7.66
CA ASP A 536 8.08 18.90 8.48
C ASP A 536 8.86 18.36 9.69
N GLN A 537 8.44 17.22 10.26
CA GLN A 537 9.26 16.49 11.23
C GLN A 537 10.57 15.97 10.61
N GLU A 538 10.62 15.68 9.31
CA GLU A 538 11.86 15.24 8.64
C GLU A 538 12.87 16.37 8.48
N LYS A 539 12.40 17.61 8.31
CA LYS A 539 13.27 18.81 8.24
C LYS A 539 13.84 19.22 9.61
N GLU A 540 13.26 18.71 10.70
CA GLU A 540 13.71 18.97 12.09
C GLU A 540 14.46 17.80 12.75
N ARG A 541 14.54 16.62 12.10
CA ARG A 541 15.21 15.44 12.65
C ARG A 541 16.68 15.38 12.21
N ASP A 542 17.60 15.61 13.14
CA ASP A 542 18.91 14.97 13.07
C ASP A 542 18.74 13.44 13.00
N ILE A 543 19.61 12.80 12.23
CA ILE A 543 19.55 11.36 11.93
C ILE A 543 20.05 10.58 13.16
N ASP A 544 19.16 10.26 14.09
CA ASP A 544 19.27 9.11 15.02
C ASP A 544 18.01 8.95 15.89
N LYS A 545 16.93 8.42 15.29
CA LYS A 545 15.84 7.79 16.06
C LYS A 545 15.43 6.49 15.40
N GLU A 546 15.72 5.40 16.09
CA GLU A 546 15.22 4.07 15.79
C GLU A 546 13.69 4.10 15.79
N VAL A 547 13.08 3.91 14.62
CA VAL A 547 11.62 3.93 14.48
C VAL A 547 11.10 2.55 14.87
N ASP A 548 10.43 2.47 16.01
CA ASP A 548 9.74 1.25 16.46
C ASP A 548 8.85 0.70 15.33
N PRO A 549 9.11 -0.52 14.83
CA PRO A 549 8.27 -1.14 13.80
C PRO A 549 6.81 -1.31 14.23
N SER A 550 6.56 -1.44 15.54
CA SER A 550 5.22 -1.57 16.13
C SER A 550 4.45 -0.25 16.08
N ALA A 551 5.12 0.89 16.28
CA ALA A 551 4.53 2.22 16.16
C ALA A 551 4.09 2.57 14.72
N LEU A 552 4.75 1.99 13.70
CA LEU A 552 4.32 2.06 12.30
C LEU A 552 3.10 1.15 12.03
N LEU A 553 3.03 -0.01 12.72
CA LEU A 553 1.92 -0.96 12.59
C LEU A 553 0.62 -0.46 13.25
N ILE A 554 0.67 0.33 14.33
CA ILE A 554 -0.54 0.89 14.99
C ILE A 554 -1.49 1.60 14.02
N ASP A 555 -0.96 2.37 13.06
CA ASP A 555 -1.79 3.08 12.06
C ASP A 555 -2.32 2.13 10.95
N THR A 556 -1.99 0.83 10.99
CA THR A 556 -2.30 -0.21 9.98
C THR A 556 -3.10 -1.39 10.56
N THR A 557 -2.95 -1.71 11.86
CA THR A 557 -3.52 -2.91 12.50
C THR A 557 -4.66 -2.64 13.49
N MET A 558 -5.10 -1.39 13.64
CA MET A 558 -6.06 -0.98 14.68
C MET A 558 -7.54 -1.11 14.30
N PHE A 559 -7.85 -1.55 13.08
CA PHE A 559 -9.24 -1.62 12.58
C PHE A 559 -9.51 -2.96 11.90
N ASP A 560 -9.43 -4.01 12.73
CA ASP A 560 -10.37 -5.12 12.63
C ASP A 560 -11.28 -5.00 13.87
N GLU A 561 -12.58 -4.77 13.67
CA GLU A 561 -13.54 -4.52 14.75
C GLU A 561 -14.33 -5.77 15.18
N THR A 562 -14.24 -6.88 14.44
CA THR A 562 -14.33 -8.21 15.05
C THR A 562 -13.04 -8.41 15.85
N ASN A 563 -13.11 -9.08 17.00
CA ASN A 563 -11.90 -9.29 17.80
C ASN A 563 -10.95 -10.21 17.01
N PRO A 564 -9.83 -9.73 16.44
CA PRO A 564 -8.99 -10.55 15.57
C PRO A 564 -8.11 -11.51 16.39
N ILE A 565 -8.31 -11.57 17.71
CA ILE A 565 -7.88 -12.68 18.55
C ILE A 565 -8.85 -13.84 18.39
N MET A 566 -10.17 -13.60 18.42
CA MET A 566 -11.17 -14.67 18.37
C MET A 566 -11.31 -15.24 16.97
N GLU A 567 -11.45 -14.40 15.94
CA GLU A 567 -11.60 -14.87 14.55
C GLU A 567 -10.36 -15.64 14.06
N TRP A 568 -9.16 -15.28 14.53
CA TRP A 568 -7.90 -15.97 14.25
C TRP A 568 -7.61 -17.19 15.15
N LEU A 569 -8.07 -17.19 16.41
CA LEU A 569 -8.04 -18.39 17.26
C LEU A 569 -9.06 -19.44 16.78
N ASN A 570 -10.12 -19.00 16.09
CA ASN A 570 -11.19 -19.81 15.53
C ASN A 570 -11.06 -19.99 14.00
N GLU A 571 -9.93 -19.63 13.37
CA GLU A 571 -9.62 -20.09 12.01
C GLU A 571 -9.39 -21.60 12.09
N ASP A 572 -10.41 -22.39 11.74
CA ASP A 572 -10.40 -23.86 11.71
C ASP A 572 -9.48 -24.44 10.59
N GLU A 573 -8.19 -24.06 10.57
CA GLU A 573 -7.16 -25.03 10.18
C GLU A 573 -7.15 -26.11 11.27
N GLU A 574 -7.80 -27.26 11.02
CA GLU A 574 -7.88 -28.43 11.91
C GLU A 574 -6.66 -28.51 12.83
N ASP A 575 -6.88 -28.29 14.14
CA ASP A 575 -5.78 -28.20 15.09
C ASP A 575 -5.03 -29.55 15.05
N PRO A 576 -3.78 -29.61 14.55
CA PRO A 576 -3.13 -30.87 14.25
C PRO A 576 -3.00 -31.62 15.57
N ILE A 577 -3.64 -32.79 15.66
CA ILE A 577 -3.85 -33.53 16.92
C ILE A 577 -2.53 -33.59 17.69
N LEU A 578 -2.43 -32.76 18.74
CA LEU A 578 -1.20 -32.61 19.52
C LEU A 578 -1.14 -33.73 20.55
N ASP A 579 -0.69 -34.91 20.12
CA ASP A 579 -0.48 -36.11 20.94
C ASP A 579 0.82 -36.03 21.78
N GLY A 580 1.03 -34.91 22.46
CA GLY A 580 2.17 -34.69 23.36
C GLY A 580 3.52 -34.61 22.63
N ALA A 581 4.55 -35.24 23.21
CA ALA A 581 5.96 -35.11 22.80
C ALA A 581 6.24 -35.57 21.35
N ASP A 582 5.34 -36.36 20.75
CA ASP A 582 5.46 -36.82 19.36
C ASP A 582 5.23 -35.67 18.35
N ALA A 583 4.41 -34.66 18.67
CA ALA A 583 4.13 -33.54 17.78
C ALA A 583 5.34 -32.61 17.56
N ALA A 584 6.04 -32.24 18.63
CA ALA A 584 7.28 -31.45 18.54
C ALA A 584 8.43 -32.28 17.95
N SER A 585 8.50 -33.58 18.29
CA SER A 585 9.41 -34.53 17.66
C SER A 585 9.20 -34.64 16.14
N ALA A 586 7.95 -34.65 15.66
CA ALA A 586 7.62 -34.64 14.24
C ALA A 586 8.07 -33.34 13.55
N VAL A 587 7.91 -32.18 14.20
CA VAL A 587 8.46 -30.89 13.72
C VAL A 587 9.99 -30.95 13.64
N PHE A 588 10.68 -31.46 14.65
CA PHE A 588 12.15 -31.59 14.63
C PHE A 588 12.62 -32.59 13.58
N GLU A 589 11.92 -33.70 13.38
CA GLU A 589 12.25 -34.69 12.37
C GLU A 589 12.03 -34.14 10.94
N LYS A 590 10.93 -33.41 10.70
CA LYS A 590 10.72 -32.64 9.47
C LYS A 590 11.86 -31.64 9.25
N ILE A 591 12.22 -30.84 10.26
CA ILE A 591 13.34 -29.89 10.18
C ILE A 591 14.67 -30.60 9.91
N ARG A 592 14.95 -31.76 10.54
CA ARG A 592 16.17 -32.56 10.31
C ARG A 592 16.24 -33.08 8.89
N ARG A 593 15.15 -33.68 8.37
CA ARG A 593 15.08 -34.18 6.97
C ARG A 593 15.34 -33.06 5.97
N LEU A 594 14.68 -31.91 6.15
CA LEU A 594 14.88 -30.73 5.31
C LEU A 594 16.31 -30.18 5.44
N ASN A 595 16.91 -30.19 6.63
CA ASN A 595 18.31 -29.81 6.84
C ASN A 595 19.34 -30.78 6.21
N SER A 596 19.04 -32.08 6.16
CA SER A 596 19.87 -33.04 5.42
C SER A 596 19.77 -32.78 3.92
N SER A 597 18.56 -32.61 3.38
CA SER A 597 18.35 -32.28 1.96
C SER A 597 19.05 -30.97 1.54
N ARG A 598 19.04 -29.94 2.41
CA ARG A 598 19.82 -28.71 2.22
C ARG A 598 21.33 -29.00 2.06
N LYS A 599 21.90 -29.89 2.88
CA LYS A 599 23.34 -30.24 2.82
C LYS A 599 23.70 -31.06 1.58
N ASP A 600 22.87 -32.03 1.21
CA ASP A 600 23.13 -32.88 0.04
C ASP A 600 23.11 -32.08 -1.28
N SER A 601 22.35 -30.98 -1.33
CA SER A 601 22.37 -30.03 -2.46
C SER A 601 23.66 -29.18 -2.58
N TYR A 602 24.56 -29.26 -1.60
CA TYR A 602 25.78 -28.45 -1.51
C TYR A 602 27.08 -29.23 -1.80
N VAL A 603 27.02 -30.55 -2.02
CA VAL A 603 28.22 -31.40 -2.22
C VAL A 603 28.69 -31.37 -3.68
N GLY A 604 29.10 -30.18 -4.12
CA GLY A 604 29.86 -29.98 -5.35
C GLY A 604 31.37 -29.97 -5.08
N THR A 605 32.07 -31.01 -5.52
CA THR A 605 33.54 -31.16 -5.65
C THR A 605 34.30 -31.78 -4.47
N LYS A 606 35.12 -32.80 -4.81
CA LYS A 606 36.16 -33.52 -4.01
C LYS A 606 35.71 -34.66 -3.07
N ALA A 607 35.60 -35.87 -3.63
CA ALA A 607 36.53 -36.98 -3.28
C ALA A 607 36.31 -38.22 -4.18
N ASN A 608 37.19 -38.42 -5.17
CA ASN A 608 37.20 -39.64 -5.98
C ASN A 608 38.24 -40.64 -5.42
N LYS A 609 37.82 -41.69 -4.68
CA LYS A 609 38.65 -42.90 -4.44
C LYS A 609 37.91 -44.13 -3.87
N LYS A 610 37.54 -45.03 -4.81
CA LYS A 610 37.71 -46.52 -4.78
C LYS A 610 37.00 -47.42 -3.73
N LYS A 611 36.35 -48.44 -4.34
CA LYS A 611 36.01 -49.81 -3.85
C LYS A 611 34.75 -49.95 -2.95
N ARG A 612 33.90 -51.00 -3.09
CA ARG A 612 33.97 -52.18 -3.99
C ARG A 612 32.60 -52.79 -4.35
N LYS A 613 32.40 -52.95 -5.66
CA LYS A 613 31.52 -53.87 -6.41
C LYS A 613 31.07 -55.16 -5.70
N ARG A 614 29.76 -55.46 -5.76
CA ARG A 614 29.19 -56.78 -6.09
C ARG A 614 27.96 -56.57 -7.00
N ASN A 615 27.87 -57.33 -8.08
CA ASN A 615 26.79 -57.30 -9.07
C ASN A 615 25.66 -58.25 -8.65
N HIS A 616 24.44 -58.01 -9.14
CA HIS A 616 23.82 -58.87 -10.15
C HIS A 616 22.75 -58.06 -10.93
N ASP A 617 23.03 -57.84 -12.21
CA ASP A 617 22.17 -57.91 -13.42
C ASP A 617 20.64 -57.98 -13.17
N GLU A 618 19.79 -57.23 -13.89
CA GLU A 618 19.47 -57.42 -15.32
C GLU A 618 19.15 -56.12 -16.09
N GLU A 619 18.96 -56.24 -17.40
CA GLU A 619 18.94 -55.16 -18.41
C GLU A 619 17.52 -54.73 -18.86
N ASN A 620 17.46 -53.70 -19.72
CA ASN A 620 16.35 -53.32 -20.64
C ASN A 620 15.14 -52.57 -20.02
N GLU A 621 14.47 -51.64 -20.70
CA GLU A 621 14.77 -50.86 -21.94
C GLU A 621 13.85 -49.61 -21.97
N TYR A 622 14.14 -48.65 -22.85
CA TYR A 622 13.39 -47.40 -23.07
C TYR A 622 11.89 -47.58 -23.33
N VAL A 623 11.05 -46.68 -22.80
CA VAL A 623 10.11 -45.85 -23.59
C VAL A 623 9.97 -44.47 -22.90
N GLU A 624 10.39 -43.39 -23.56
CA GLU A 624 9.88 -42.04 -23.27
C GLU A 624 8.48 -41.91 -23.85
N THR A 625 7.53 -41.35 -23.10
CA THR A 625 6.25 -40.89 -23.65
C THR A 625 5.98 -39.49 -23.14
N ASP A 626 6.42 -38.49 -23.93
CA ASP A 626 5.93 -37.14 -23.79
C ASP A 626 4.41 -37.13 -24.01
N SER A 627 3.68 -36.56 -23.05
CA SER A 627 2.32 -36.06 -23.26
C SER A 627 2.32 -34.61 -22.80
N GLU A 628 2.21 -33.72 -23.79
CA GLU A 628 1.83 -32.33 -23.57
C GLU A 628 0.34 -32.32 -23.21
N ASP A 629 -0.04 -31.80 -22.04
CA ASP A 629 -1.43 -31.50 -21.71
C ASP A 629 -1.57 -30.01 -21.41
N ASP A 630 -2.44 -29.36 -22.19
CA ASP A 630 -2.78 -27.93 -22.09
C ASP A 630 -3.65 -27.66 -20.84
N ASP A 631 -3.15 -26.84 -19.91
CA ASP A 631 -3.99 -26.20 -18.89
C ASP A 631 -4.80 -25.05 -19.54
N ASN A 632 -5.95 -25.39 -20.10
CA ASN A 632 -6.88 -24.47 -20.72
C ASN A 632 -7.69 -23.69 -19.65
N GLU A 633 -7.34 -22.43 -19.39
CA GLU A 633 -8.15 -21.53 -18.56
C GLU A 633 -9.50 -21.22 -19.25
N ASN A 634 -10.62 -21.57 -18.60
CA ASN A 634 -11.86 -20.78 -18.43
C ASN A 634 -13.07 -21.68 -18.10
N GLU A 635 -13.70 -21.50 -16.93
CA GLU A 635 -15.03 -20.86 -16.90
C GLU A 635 -15.41 -20.38 -15.48
N TYR A 636 -16.37 -19.44 -15.45
CA TYR A 636 -16.91 -18.79 -14.25
C TYR A 636 -18.03 -19.63 -13.63
N VAL A 637 -18.23 -19.51 -12.30
CA VAL A 637 -19.55 -19.23 -11.70
C VAL A 637 -19.34 -18.42 -10.41
N ASP A 638 -19.79 -17.17 -10.40
CA ASP A 638 -20.24 -16.49 -9.17
C ASP A 638 -21.66 -16.97 -8.85
N ASN A 639 -22.01 -17.14 -7.57
CA ASN A 639 -23.28 -16.58 -7.06
C ASN A 639 -23.35 -16.57 -5.53
N GLU A 640 -23.93 -15.49 -5.02
CA GLU A 640 -24.36 -15.27 -3.64
C GLU A 640 -25.74 -15.91 -3.40
N SER A 641 -26.37 -15.56 -2.26
CA SER A 641 -27.73 -15.91 -1.78
C SER A 641 -27.91 -17.27 -1.08
N GLU A 642 -27.86 -17.21 0.25
CA GLU A 642 -28.57 -18.13 1.13
C GLU A 642 -30.01 -17.60 1.32
N ASP A 643 -30.97 -18.18 0.60
CA ASP A 643 -32.39 -18.10 0.95
C ASP A 643 -32.75 -19.45 1.62
N ASP A 644 -32.96 -19.44 2.94
CA ASP A 644 -33.45 -20.60 3.70
C ASP A 644 -34.87 -20.33 4.20
N ASP A 645 -35.78 -21.28 3.95
CA ASP A 645 -37.21 -21.14 4.25
C ASP A 645 -37.84 -22.54 4.49
N GLY A 646 -37.83 -23.00 5.75
CA GLY A 646 -39.04 -23.60 6.34
C GLY A 646 -38.99 -24.99 7.01
N VAL A 647 -39.17 -24.97 8.34
CA VAL A 647 -39.91 -25.96 9.19
C VAL A 647 -39.20 -27.32 9.41
N SER A 648 -38.96 -27.88 10.60
CA SER A 648 -39.66 -27.96 11.92
C SER A 648 -38.63 -28.43 13.00
N GLU A 649 -38.81 -28.45 14.33
CA GLU A 649 -39.90 -28.17 15.31
C GLU A 649 -39.25 -28.02 16.74
N ASP A 650 -39.88 -27.26 17.66
CA ASP A 650 -39.81 -27.27 19.15
C ASP A 650 -38.44 -27.10 19.89
N ASP A 651 -38.26 -26.40 21.04
CA ASP A 651 -39.18 -25.98 22.13
C ASP A 651 -38.85 -24.57 22.75
N GLU A 652 -39.87 -24.07 23.46
CA GLU A 652 -40.09 -22.87 24.30
C GLU A 652 -38.93 -22.26 25.15
N ASP A 653 -38.78 -20.91 25.17
CA ASP A 653 -39.09 -20.04 26.33
C ASP A 653 -38.90 -18.51 26.04
N ASP A 654 -39.29 -17.65 27.00
CA ASP A 654 -39.15 -16.17 27.07
C ASP A 654 -40.05 -15.27 26.18
N GLN A 655 -41.35 -15.23 26.51
CA GLN A 655 -42.28 -14.15 26.10
C GLN A 655 -42.47 -13.07 27.20
N GLN A 656 -41.77 -11.94 27.10
CA GLN A 656 -42.22 -10.62 27.61
C GLN A 656 -41.24 -9.51 27.19
N ASP A 657 -41.63 -8.69 26.18
CA ASP A 657 -41.20 -7.27 25.97
C ASP A 657 -41.60 -6.71 24.58
N GLN A 658 -42.12 -7.52 23.65
CA GLN A 658 -42.41 -7.09 22.26
C GLN A 658 -43.82 -6.49 22.01
N GLN A 659 -44.60 -6.10 23.03
CA GLN A 659 -45.93 -5.50 22.82
C GLN A 659 -46.01 -3.96 22.97
N GLU A 660 -44.99 -3.28 23.52
CA GLU A 660 -45.00 -1.81 23.60
C GLU A 660 -44.46 -1.12 22.34
N THR A 661 -43.53 -1.77 21.61
CA THR A 661 -42.85 -1.17 20.45
C THR A 661 -43.74 -1.07 19.20
N GLN A 662 -44.79 -1.88 19.10
CA GLN A 662 -45.62 -1.96 17.88
C GLN A 662 -46.70 -0.88 17.80
N MET A 663 -47.23 -0.41 18.95
CA MET A 663 -48.22 0.68 18.97
C MET A 663 -47.62 2.06 18.63
N GLN A 664 -46.33 2.30 18.92
CA GLN A 664 -45.71 3.60 18.64
C GLN A 664 -45.40 3.81 17.14
N VAL A 665 -45.21 2.73 16.37
CA VAL A 665 -44.88 2.81 14.93
C VAL A 665 -46.10 3.09 14.05
N GLU A 666 -47.29 2.62 14.46
CA GLU A 666 -48.55 2.91 13.74
C GLU A 666 -49.03 4.37 13.96
N GLU A 667 -48.77 4.96 15.13
CA GLU A 667 -49.19 6.34 15.42
C GLU A 667 -48.31 7.39 14.69
N GLU A 668 -46.99 7.16 14.59
CA GLU A 668 -46.10 8.05 13.83
C GLU A 668 -46.35 7.98 12.31
N THR A 669 -46.70 6.81 11.77
CA THR A 669 -46.96 6.65 10.32
C THR A 669 -48.25 7.34 9.86
N GLN A 670 -49.31 7.37 10.67
CA GLN A 670 -50.52 8.14 10.33
C GLN A 670 -50.26 9.66 10.30
N VAL A 671 -49.49 10.19 11.25
CA VAL A 671 -49.15 11.63 11.32
C VAL A 671 -48.26 12.09 10.15
N GLN A 672 -47.46 11.19 9.57
CA GLN A 672 -46.66 11.47 8.38
C GLN A 672 -47.53 11.61 7.12
N VAL A 673 -48.49 10.68 6.92
CA VAL A 673 -49.36 10.62 5.74
C VAL A 673 -50.34 11.82 5.67
N GLU A 674 -50.88 12.28 6.79
CA GLU A 674 -51.75 13.48 6.79
C GLU A 674 -51.00 14.74 6.36
N LYS A 675 -49.73 14.90 6.73
CA LYS A 675 -48.90 16.06 6.36
C LYS A 675 -48.58 16.11 4.87
N GLU A 676 -48.26 14.97 4.26
CA GLU A 676 -48.00 14.89 2.81
C GLU A 676 -49.27 15.10 1.98
N THR A 677 -50.43 14.65 2.51
CA THR A 677 -51.73 14.87 1.87
C THR A 677 -52.13 16.35 1.86
N GLN A 678 -51.93 17.07 2.97
CA GLN A 678 -52.19 18.52 3.03
C GLN A 678 -51.24 19.34 2.13
N ALA A 679 -49.96 18.96 2.04
CA ALA A 679 -48.98 19.62 1.16
C ALA A 679 -49.30 19.45 -0.35
N SER A 680 -49.93 18.34 -0.72
CA SER A 680 -50.34 18.08 -2.11
C SER A 680 -51.56 18.91 -2.54
N ILE A 681 -52.50 19.18 -1.62
CA ILE A 681 -53.72 19.96 -1.90
C ILE A 681 -53.38 21.44 -2.16
N GLY A 682 -52.49 22.05 -1.37
CA GLY A 682 -52.08 23.45 -1.57
C GLY A 682 -51.37 23.71 -2.91
N ASN A 683 -50.65 22.72 -3.45
CA ASN A 683 -50.00 22.80 -4.76
C ASN A 683 -50.97 22.61 -5.94
N LEU A 684 -52.16 22.03 -5.71
CA LEU A 684 -53.20 21.85 -6.73
C LEU A 684 -54.08 23.08 -6.91
N GLU A 685 -54.37 23.83 -5.84
CA GLU A 685 -55.14 25.08 -5.94
C GLU A 685 -54.33 26.20 -6.62
N THR A 686 -53.03 26.30 -6.30
CA THR A 686 -52.11 27.28 -6.90
C THR A 686 -51.87 27.06 -8.40
N ARG A 687 -52.13 25.85 -8.93
CA ARG A 687 -52.06 25.55 -10.38
C ARG A 687 -53.41 25.69 -11.11
N ARG A 688 -54.50 25.99 -10.40
CA ARG A 688 -55.85 26.08 -10.98
C ARG A 688 -56.20 27.49 -11.48
N SER A 689 -55.44 28.52 -11.09
CA SER A 689 -55.62 29.91 -11.54
C SER A 689 -55.08 30.19 -12.96
N ASP A 690 -54.03 29.48 -13.39
CA ASP A 690 -53.20 29.91 -14.52
C ASP A 690 -53.53 29.25 -15.87
N LEU A 691 -54.52 28.35 -15.93
CA LEU A 691 -54.84 27.54 -17.12
C LEU A 691 -56.22 27.74 -17.74
N LEU A 692 -56.99 28.75 -17.30
CA LEU A 692 -58.22 29.19 -17.98
C LEU A 692 -57.90 30.14 -19.15
N GLY A 693 -57.19 29.62 -20.18
CA GLY A 693 -56.71 30.46 -21.28
C GLY A 693 -56.40 29.73 -22.61
N ARG A 694 -57.43 29.58 -23.46
CA ARG A 694 -57.39 29.28 -24.92
C ARG A 694 -57.36 27.80 -25.37
N ARG A 695 -57.86 27.56 -26.59
CA ARG A 695 -58.29 26.26 -27.18
C ARG A 695 -57.34 25.78 -28.33
N PRO A 696 -57.45 24.50 -28.78
CA PRO A 696 -56.37 23.79 -29.50
C PRO A 696 -56.61 23.57 -31.01
N ARG A 697 -55.63 22.95 -31.70
CA ARG A 697 -55.81 22.20 -32.97
C ARG A 697 -55.07 20.86 -32.96
N LYS A 698 -55.53 19.93 -33.82
CA LYS A 698 -55.39 18.47 -33.71
C LYS A 698 -54.18 17.86 -34.44
N SER A 699 -53.84 16.62 -34.06
CA SER A 699 -53.05 15.63 -34.82
C SER A 699 -53.87 14.36 -35.12
N THR A 700 -53.40 13.55 -36.08
CA THR A 700 -53.78 12.13 -36.35
C THR A 700 -52.54 11.47 -37.01
N ALA A 701 -51.89 10.43 -36.46
CA ALA A 701 -52.30 9.00 -36.39
C ALA A 701 -52.07 8.25 -37.73
N SER A 702 -51.57 7.00 -37.81
CA SER A 702 -51.02 6.05 -36.80
C SER A 702 -50.40 4.76 -37.42
N THR A 703 -49.78 3.88 -36.58
CA THR A 703 -49.73 2.38 -36.64
C THR A 703 -48.92 1.62 -37.73
N ARG A 704 -47.94 0.75 -37.38
CA ARG A 704 -47.96 -0.73 -37.06
C ARG A 704 -48.21 -1.64 -38.30
N ARG A 705 -47.68 -2.88 -38.49
CA ARG A 705 -47.02 -3.91 -37.62
C ARG A 705 -46.39 -5.07 -38.45
N PHE A 706 -45.43 -5.83 -37.86
CA PHE A 706 -45.10 -7.29 -37.99
C PHE A 706 -44.54 -8.00 -39.27
N ALA A 707 -43.50 -8.83 -38.99
CA ALA A 707 -43.22 -10.22 -39.40
C ALA A 707 -42.68 -10.60 -40.81
N GLY A 708 -41.72 -11.55 -40.82
CA GLY A 708 -41.25 -12.29 -42.01
C GLY A 708 -39.80 -12.78 -41.88
N ALA A 709 -39.50 -14.04 -42.20
CA ALA A 709 -38.17 -14.66 -42.12
C ALA A 709 -37.75 -15.31 -43.46
N TRP A 710 -36.55 -15.93 -43.48
CA TRP A 710 -35.95 -16.84 -44.48
C TRP A 710 -34.95 -16.30 -45.55
N SER A 711 -33.70 -16.74 -45.36
CA SER A 711 -32.85 -17.54 -46.27
C SER A 711 -32.12 -16.94 -47.51
N MET A 712 -30.79 -17.16 -47.50
CA MET A 712 -29.86 -17.52 -48.58
C MET A 712 -30.00 -16.97 -50.02
N MET A 713 -28.89 -16.40 -50.54
CA MET A 713 -28.22 -16.98 -51.72
C MET A 713 -26.73 -16.63 -51.83
N LEU A 714 -25.95 -17.58 -52.36
CA LEU A 714 -24.52 -17.51 -52.70
C LEU A 714 -24.30 -17.01 -54.15
N VAL A 715 -23.08 -16.52 -54.42
CA VAL A 715 -22.23 -16.58 -55.66
C VAL A 715 -21.25 -15.37 -55.59
N GLY A 716 -19.95 -15.44 -55.88
CA GLY A 716 -19.07 -16.55 -56.31
C GLY A 716 -17.97 -16.05 -57.27
N GLY A 717 -16.70 -16.44 -57.06
CA GLY A 717 -15.51 -16.11 -57.90
C GLY A 717 -14.48 -15.23 -57.15
N LEU A 718 -13.24 -15.67 -56.82
CA LEU A 718 -12.10 -16.14 -57.66
C LEU A 718 -11.49 -14.98 -58.49
N GLU A 719 -10.17 -14.78 -58.59
CA GLU A 719 -9.04 -15.71 -58.36
C GLU A 719 -7.66 -14.99 -58.19
N HIS A 720 -6.65 -15.73 -57.68
CA HIS A 720 -5.18 -15.46 -57.67
C HIS A 720 -4.59 -14.23 -56.90
N GLY A 721 -3.42 -14.32 -56.24
CA GLY A 721 -2.52 -15.45 -56.01
C GLY A 721 -1.15 -15.05 -55.40
N SER A 722 -0.43 -16.01 -54.80
CA SER A 722 0.89 -15.93 -54.12
C SER A 722 0.95 -15.15 -52.80
N TRP A 723 0.95 -15.77 -51.61
CA TRP A 723 1.93 -16.72 -51.00
C TRP A 723 3.35 -16.18 -50.79
N SER A 724 3.69 -15.92 -49.53
CA SER A 724 4.99 -16.31 -48.96
C SER A 724 4.80 -16.64 -47.47
N PHE A 725 5.11 -17.88 -47.09
CA PHE A 725 5.16 -18.33 -45.70
C PHE A 725 6.39 -17.74 -45.01
N PHE A 726 6.24 -17.27 -43.78
CA PHE A 726 7.31 -17.39 -42.78
C PHE A 726 6.70 -17.65 -41.40
N ASN A 727 6.87 -18.88 -40.92
CA ASN A 727 6.59 -19.21 -39.52
C ASN A 727 7.57 -18.43 -38.63
N GLY A 728 7.02 -17.56 -37.78
CA GLY A 728 7.74 -16.78 -36.80
C GLY A 728 7.46 -17.23 -35.37
N THR A 729 7.58 -18.54 -35.10
CA THR A 729 7.60 -19.04 -33.72
C THR A 729 8.72 -18.34 -32.97
N ARG A 730 8.38 -17.51 -31.97
CA ARG A 730 9.38 -16.90 -31.08
C ARG A 730 10.14 -18.04 -30.39
N PRO A 731 11.48 -18.09 -30.46
CA PRO A 731 12.22 -19.10 -29.70
C PRO A 731 12.00 -18.86 -28.20
N PRO A 732 11.92 -19.91 -27.37
CA PRO A 732 11.88 -19.75 -25.92
C PRO A 732 13.14 -19.00 -25.47
N ARG A 733 12.96 -17.85 -24.80
CA ARG A 733 14.09 -17.10 -24.25
C ARG A 733 14.76 -17.96 -23.16
N PRO A 734 16.10 -18.16 -23.19
CA PRO A 734 16.79 -18.90 -22.14
C PRO A 734 16.93 -18.03 -20.89
N CYS A 735 15.84 -17.84 -20.15
CA CYS A 735 15.77 -16.94 -18.98
C CYS A 735 16.78 -17.27 -17.87
N PHE A 736 17.33 -18.49 -17.86
CA PHE A 736 18.42 -18.86 -16.95
C PHE A 736 19.77 -18.24 -17.28
N HIS A 737 20.10 -17.99 -18.55
CA HIS A 737 21.44 -17.52 -18.93
C HIS A 737 21.62 -15.99 -18.81
N GLY A 738 20.57 -15.20 -19.06
CA GLY A 738 20.63 -13.75 -18.91
C GLY A 738 20.94 -13.32 -17.47
N PHE A 739 20.22 -13.89 -16.50
CA PHE A 739 20.38 -13.55 -15.07
C PHE A 739 21.69 -14.07 -14.47
N LEU A 740 22.17 -15.24 -14.91
CA LEU A 740 23.48 -15.77 -14.48
C LEU A 740 24.67 -15.00 -15.08
N LEU A 741 24.53 -14.43 -16.28
CA LEU A 741 25.54 -13.52 -16.85
C LEU A 741 25.59 -12.17 -16.11
N GLU A 742 24.45 -11.65 -15.62
CA GLU A 742 24.44 -10.48 -14.71
C GLU A 742 25.14 -10.77 -13.37
N LEU A 743 25.01 -11.99 -12.84
CA LEU A 743 25.67 -12.42 -11.60
C LEU A 743 27.19 -12.63 -11.74
N LEU A 744 27.64 -13.23 -12.85
CA LEU A 744 29.07 -13.51 -13.07
C LEU A 744 29.96 -12.26 -13.11
N TYR A 745 29.41 -11.09 -13.46
CA TYR A 745 30.17 -9.83 -13.46
C TYR A 745 30.33 -9.22 -12.06
N VAL A 746 29.34 -9.42 -11.17
CA VAL A 746 29.38 -8.95 -9.76
C VAL A 746 30.35 -9.80 -8.91
N VAL A 747 30.83 -10.93 -9.41
CA VAL A 747 31.85 -11.77 -8.74
C VAL A 747 33.29 -11.37 -9.12
N MET A 748 33.48 -10.44 -10.06
CA MET A 748 34.81 -9.98 -10.53
C MET A 748 35.17 -8.52 -10.14
N LEU A 749 34.36 -7.85 -9.34
CA LEU A 749 34.60 -6.51 -8.76
C LEU A 749 34.20 -6.46 -7.28
#